data_AF-U4V8X9-F1
#
_entry.id   AF-U4V8X9-F1
#
_cell.length_a   1.000
_cell.length_b   1.000
_cell.length_c   1.000
_cell.angle_alpha   90.00
_cell.angle_beta   90.00
_cell.angle_gamma   90.00
#
_symmetry.space_group_name_H-M   'P 1'
#
loop_
_entity.id
_entity.type
_entity.pdbx_description
1 polymer ?
#
loop_
_entity_poly.entity_id
_entity_poly.type
_entity_poly.pdbx_seq_one_letter_code
_entity_poly.pdbx_strand_id
1 'polypeptide(L)'
;MNARPVVTTAAVVFSLKTFLAAMLAYFIAISFDLPRPFWAVATVYIVAHPLSGATSSKSVYRLFGTLIGGGVTIAMVPNLVNEPMMLSAAIIAWVSACTFVSLLDRTPRSYVPLLAGYTVLLAGLPLVTAPANTFDTVVSRIEEIGLAIICASIISHVVFPAHLGTVLVNRIDGWIARAWPLLTATAVGEYGETRNRIERQCLAADAADLRSFTIHLQYDGSRYRFGISLVRSLQHRMVALLPLLSELEDLRRSLVKLDTPGSNEALSLIAVVGSAIGSQSKPLPRSFQTQIDALGPSDAALSWEKLLLANAARNLRDTLRINDDCATLREALEEENTARAARRLAAPNQPPAQHHDVGMALLSALAVAICLASTSSFWIASGWSEGMTLTQISGVLCCLLAMMDDPVPAMRKFVVVTIGGAFVAAFVYGFAVLPMIDGFVPLAAALGLFLIPAGICLALPSLAVVGMGGLCINFPLLLMLQSHQSNDFVMFANTGIATILAMIWTIVVCRLFRSVRAETNARRLFSVAQKHVAKIAAGRHTDSHVTHHRLIDVAGLFASRAAKLPSTSDAANADLTRDLRTGFHMMAMRRLADEASSSIRCKAEAVFEALEEVYDPRSGRRRGGSLENVLTTLDDLVVSPSGKVPSIVERELLVSAAALRVCLSPDADPPVLTTRPARGGIVA
;
A
#
# COMPACT_ATOMS: atom_id res chain seq x y z
N MET A 1 -19.07 4.81 -15.35
CA MET A 1 -17.99 5.72 -14.90
C MET A 1 -18.63 7.09 -14.65
N ASN A 2 -19.09 7.36 -13.43
CA ASN A 2 -19.65 8.68 -13.11
C ASN A 2 -18.51 9.69 -12.98
N ALA A 3 -18.55 10.74 -13.82
CA ALA A 3 -17.64 11.87 -13.75
C ALA A 3 -17.88 12.60 -12.41
N ARG A 4 -17.07 12.26 -11.40
CA ARG A 4 -17.00 13.03 -10.15
C ARG A 4 -16.52 14.45 -10.51
N PRO A 5 -17.06 15.50 -9.88
CA PRO A 5 -16.64 16.87 -10.15
C PRO A 5 -15.12 17.00 -9.96
N VAL A 6 -14.45 17.57 -10.96
CA VAL A 6 -12.98 17.72 -11.01
C VAL A 6 -12.47 18.63 -9.88
N VAL A 7 -13.33 19.50 -9.33
CA VAL A 7 -13.02 20.42 -8.23
C VAL A 7 -14.01 20.20 -7.10
N THR A 8 -13.51 19.82 -5.93
CA THR A 8 -14.32 19.68 -4.70
C THR A 8 -14.14 20.91 -3.81
N THR A 9 -15.16 21.26 -3.02
CA THR A 9 -15.06 22.34 -2.03
C THR A 9 -13.89 22.14 -1.07
N ALA A 10 -13.65 20.89 -0.65
CA ALA A 10 -12.50 20.51 0.17
C ALA A 10 -11.15 20.80 -0.50
N ALA A 11 -11.04 20.58 -1.82
CA ALA A 11 -9.81 20.89 -2.57
C ALA A 11 -9.55 22.39 -2.67
N VAL A 12 -10.59 23.20 -2.82
CA VAL A 12 -10.48 24.67 -2.83
C VAL A 12 -10.07 25.20 -1.46
N VAL A 13 -10.72 24.74 -0.39
CA VAL A 13 -10.35 25.11 0.99
C VAL A 13 -8.92 24.70 1.30
N PHE A 14 -8.51 23.50 0.89
CA PHE A 14 -7.12 23.06 1.01
C PHE A 14 -6.15 23.98 0.27
N SER A 15 -6.44 24.32 -0.98
CA SER A 15 -5.55 25.18 -1.76
C SER A 15 -5.41 26.56 -1.12
N LEU A 16 -6.54 27.18 -0.74
CA LEU A 16 -6.56 28.51 -0.14
C LEU A 16 -5.77 28.56 1.18
N LYS A 17 -5.91 27.57 2.06
CA LYS A 17 -5.12 27.52 3.30
C LYS A 17 -3.63 27.31 3.03
N THR A 18 -3.27 26.48 2.05
CA THR A 18 -1.85 26.25 1.71
C THR A 18 -1.22 27.50 1.12
N PHE A 19 -1.96 28.23 0.29
CA PHE A 19 -1.56 29.52 -0.25
C PHE A 19 -1.40 30.57 0.85
N LEU A 20 -2.36 30.66 1.78
CA LEU A 20 -2.27 31.56 2.94
C LEU A 20 -1.01 31.26 3.77
N ALA A 21 -0.69 29.98 3.99
CA ALA A 21 0.50 29.58 4.72
C ALA A 21 1.80 29.91 3.98
N ALA A 22 1.81 29.74 2.66
CA ALA A 22 2.95 30.09 1.83
C ALA A 22 3.21 31.59 1.84
N MET A 23 2.15 32.41 1.69
CA MET A 23 2.27 33.87 1.72
C MET A 23 2.64 34.41 3.11
N LEU A 24 2.10 33.81 4.19
CA LEU A 24 2.50 34.18 5.54
C LEU A 24 3.98 33.87 5.79
N ALA A 25 4.46 32.68 5.40
CA ALA A 25 5.87 32.31 5.51
C ALA A 25 6.76 33.24 4.66
N TYR A 26 6.32 33.58 3.45
CA TYR A 26 7.04 34.49 2.57
C TYR A 26 7.12 35.92 3.13
N PHE A 27 6.01 36.44 3.67
CA PHE A 27 5.96 37.75 4.30
C PHE A 27 6.93 37.85 5.48
N ILE A 28 6.91 36.85 6.36
CA ILE A 28 7.80 36.80 7.52
C ILE A 28 9.26 36.65 7.06
N ALA A 29 9.54 35.82 6.05
CA ALA A 29 10.89 35.63 5.52
C ALA A 29 11.49 36.93 4.96
N ILE A 30 10.72 37.71 4.19
CA ILE A 30 11.18 39.02 3.70
C ILE A 30 11.32 40.02 4.84
N SER A 31 10.44 39.98 5.84
CA SER A 31 10.49 40.90 6.99
C SER A 31 11.74 40.70 7.85
N PHE A 32 12.25 39.46 7.92
CA PHE A 32 13.52 39.11 8.56
C PHE A 32 14.73 39.19 7.61
N ASP A 33 14.53 39.64 6.37
CA ASP A 33 15.55 39.71 5.31
C ASP A 33 16.30 38.39 5.09
N LEU A 34 15.57 37.27 5.11
CA LEU A 34 16.15 35.96 4.84
C LEU A 34 16.65 35.89 3.39
N PRO A 35 17.81 35.28 3.13
CA PRO A 35 18.49 35.36 1.85
C PRO A 35 17.73 34.66 0.70
N ARG A 36 16.95 33.61 0.99
CA ARG A 36 16.30 32.77 -0.03
C ARG A 36 14.85 32.43 0.34
N PRO A 37 13.94 33.42 0.32
CA PRO A 37 12.57 33.24 0.81
C PRO A 37 11.73 32.27 -0.05
N PHE A 38 12.13 31.99 -1.30
CA PHE A 38 11.49 30.96 -2.13
C PHE A 38 11.53 29.55 -1.49
N TRP A 39 12.54 29.22 -0.65
CA TRP A 39 12.58 27.92 0.05
C TRP A 39 11.48 27.80 1.10
N ALA A 40 11.07 28.91 1.71
CA ALA A 40 9.96 28.91 2.66
C ALA A 40 8.66 28.54 1.95
N VAL A 41 8.37 29.21 0.82
CA VAL A 41 7.20 28.91 -0.04
C VAL A 41 7.22 27.46 -0.54
N ALA A 42 8.34 27.02 -1.11
CA ALA A 42 8.48 25.65 -1.61
C ALA A 42 8.28 24.62 -0.49
N THR A 43 8.78 24.90 0.72
CA THR A 43 8.62 24.01 1.88
C THR A 43 7.17 23.86 2.30
N VAL A 44 6.38 24.95 2.35
CA VAL A 44 4.95 24.87 2.64
C VAL A 44 4.25 23.94 1.67
N TYR A 45 4.51 24.08 0.36
CA TYR A 45 3.89 23.21 -0.65
C TYR A 45 4.40 21.76 -0.64
N ILE A 46 5.65 21.51 -0.25
CA ILE A 46 6.17 20.13 -0.13
C ILE A 46 5.49 19.39 1.04
N VAL A 47 5.20 20.10 2.12
CA VAL A 47 4.65 19.50 3.34
C VAL A 47 3.12 19.53 3.36
N ALA A 48 2.52 20.38 2.51
CA ALA A 48 1.09 20.46 2.30
C ALA A 48 0.49 19.10 1.94
N HIS A 49 -0.53 18.71 2.70
CA HIS A 49 -1.30 17.50 2.45
C HIS A 49 -2.77 17.78 2.83
N PRO A 50 -3.76 17.26 2.08
CA PRO A 50 -5.18 17.47 2.39
C PRO A 50 -5.54 17.10 3.84
N LEU A 51 -4.84 16.12 4.38
CA LEU A 51 -5.01 15.58 5.73
C LEU A 51 -4.03 16.22 6.72
N SER A 52 -4.55 16.86 7.78
CA SER A 52 -3.74 17.68 8.70
C SER A 52 -2.67 16.87 9.46
N GLY A 53 -3.01 15.67 9.95
CA GLY A 53 -2.04 14.77 10.60
C GLY A 53 -0.89 14.32 9.70
N ALA A 54 -1.12 14.22 8.37
CA ALA A 54 -0.04 13.91 7.43
C ALA A 54 0.92 15.10 7.28
N THR A 55 0.40 16.33 7.20
CA THR A 55 1.21 17.56 7.20
C THR A 55 2.04 17.70 8.47
N SER A 56 1.47 17.44 9.65
CA SER A 56 2.23 17.45 10.91
C SER A 56 3.38 16.44 10.91
N SER A 57 3.10 15.18 10.54
CA SER A 57 4.13 14.14 10.47
C SER A 57 5.27 14.49 9.50
N LYS A 58 4.93 14.96 8.28
CA LYS A 58 5.91 15.35 7.27
C LYS A 58 6.72 16.56 7.71
N SER A 59 6.11 17.52 8.42
CA SER A 59 6.79 18.71 8.95
C SER A 59 7.89 18.33 9.93
N VAL A 60 7.59 17.47 10.91
CA VAL A 60 8.55 17.04 11.92
C VAL A 60 9.72 16.29 11.28
N TYR A 61 9.43 15.33 10.38
CA TYR A 61 10.48 14.58 9.71
C TYR A 61 11.30 15.43 8.73
N ARG A 62 10.71 16.47 8.14
CA ARG A 62 11.44 17.46 7.36
C ARG A 62 12.43 18.23 8.23
N LEU A 63 12.01 18.69 9.39
CA LEU A 63 12.90 19.42 10.29
C LEU A 63 14.12 18.57 10.67
N PHE A 64 13.90 17.33 11.10
CA PHE A 64 15.00 16.42 11.44
C PHE A 64 15.93 16.12 10.27
N GLY A 65 15.38 15.85 9.08
CA GLY A 65 16.20 15.60 7.90
C GLY A 65 17.04 16.83 7.51
N THR A 66 16.47 18.04 7.61
CA THR A 66 17.20 19.28 7.30
C THR A 66 18.30 19.55 8.32
N LEU A 67 18.07 19.29 9.61
CA LEU A 67 19.09 19.43 10.65
C LEU A 67 20.25 18.45 10.42
N ILE A 68 19.96 17.17 10.14
CA ILE A 68 20.99 16.17 9.86
C ILE A 68 21.75 16.54 8.58
N GLY A 69 21.05 16.87 7.51
CA GLY A 69 21.67 17.26 6.23
C GLY A 69 22.49 18.54 6.35
N GLY A 70 22.03 19.52 7.13
CA GLY A 70 22.77 20.74 7.43
C GLY A 70 24.06 20.45 8.20
N GLY A 71 23.99 19.64 9.25
CA GLY A 71 25.17 19.22 10.02
C GLY A 71 26.21 18.49 9.17
N VAL A 72 25.76 17.58 8.29
CA VAL A 72 26.65 16.89 7.34
C VAL A 72 27.24 17.86 6.33
N THR A 73 26.48 18.84 5.85
CA THR A 73 26.99 19.87 4.93
C THR A 73 28.11 20.69 5.58
N ILE A 74 27.91 21.13 6.83
CA ILE A 74 28.92 21.87 7.61
C ILE A 74 30.17 21.03 7.84
N ALA A 75 30.01 19.72 8.09
CA ALA A 75 31.15 18.82 8.28
C ALA A 75 31.88 18.49 6.96
N MET A 76 31.16 18.40 5.84
CA MET A 76 31.71 17.87 4.60
C MET A 76 32.27 18.95 3.68
N VAL A 77 31.57 20.06 3.49
CA VAL A 77 31.95 21.09 2.51
C VAL A 77 33.29 21.74 2.87
N PRO A 78 33.52 22.31 4.08
CA PRO A 78 34.78 23.00 4.38
C PRO A 78 36.00 22.08 4.32
N ASN A 79 35.82 20.79 4.62
CA ASN A 79 36.91 19.81 4.64
C ASN A 79 37.28 19.28 3.25
N LEU A 80 36.32 19.21 2.31
CA LEU A 80 36.52 18.58 0.99
C LEU A 80 36.43 19.58 -0.19
N VAL A 81 36.08 20.85 0.04
CA VAL A 81 35.88 21.83 -1.06
C VAL A 81 37.12 22.04 -1.93
N ASN A 82 38.32 21.86 -1.38
CA ASN A 82 39.58 22.01 -2.11
C ASN A 82 39.77 20.94 -3.20
N GLU A 83 39.06 19.81 -3.12
CA GLU A 83 39.10 18.72 -4.09
C GLU A 83 37.68 18.42 -4.63
N PRO A 84 37.25 19.10 -5.71
CA PRO A 84 35.87 19.00 -6.23
C PRO A 84 35.43 17.56 -6.58
N MET A 85 36.36 16.72 -7.03
CA MET A 85 36.11 15.31 -7.30
C MET A 85 35.80 14.52 -6.02
N MET A 86 36.57 14.74 -4.94
CA MET A 86 36.32 14.09 -3.65
C MET A 86 35.02 14.58 -3.02
N LEU A 87 34.74 15.89 -3.07
CA LEU A 87 33.49 16.45 -2.57
C LEU A 87 32.29 15.86 -3.31
N SER A 88 32.35 15.80 -4.65
CA SER A 88 31.29 15.21 -5.47
C SER A 88 31.07 13.74 -5.13
N ALA A 89 32.14 12.95 -5.01
CA ALA A 89 32.08 11.55 -4.61
C ALA A 89 31.46 11.36 -3.22
N ALA A 90 31.79 12.24 -2.26
CA ALA A 90 31.24 12.20 -0.91
C ALA A 90 29.74 12.55 -0.88
N ILE A 91 29.29 13.56 -1.64
CA ILE A 91 27.86 13.87 -1.81
C ILE A 91 27.14 12.67 -2.42
N ILE A 92 27.68 12.09 -3.49
CA ILE A 92 27.09 10.93 -4.18
C ILE A 92 26.92 9.76 -3.21
N ALA A 93 27.98 9.40 -2.48
CA ALA A 93 27.95 8.30 -1.51
C ALA A 93 26.91 8.54 -0.41
N TRP A 94 26.87 9.75 0.15
CA TRP A 94 25.91 10.13 1.18
C TRP A 94 24.46 10.05 0.67
N VAL A 95 24.17 10.65 -0.49
CA VAL A 95 22.81 10.69 -1.05
C VAL A 95 22.33 9.29 -1.43
N SER A 96 23.20 8.45 -1.99
CA SER A 96 22.87 7.06 -2.32
C SER A 96 22.66 6.20 -1.08
N ALA A 97 23.48 6.35 -0.03
CA ALA A 97 23.28 5.66 1.24
C ALA A 97 21.96 6.07 1.92
N CYS A 98 21.67 7.38 1.94
CA CYS A 98 20.41 7.92 2.43
C CYS A 98 19.20 7.38 1.67
N THR A 99 19.29 7.30 0.33
CA THR A 99 18.22 6.74 -0.51
C THR A 99 18.02 5.25 -0.21
N PHE A 100 19.10 4.49 -0.05
CA PHE A 100 19.05 3.08 0.31
C PHE A 100 18.34 2.84 1.64
N VAL A 101 18.75 3.57 2.69
CA VAL A 101 18.12 3.51 4.03
C VAL A 101 16.66 3.95 3.98
N SER A 102 16.36 5.01 3.22
CA SER A 102 14.99 5.48 3.01
C SER A 102 14.09 4.43 2.36
N LEU A 103 14.60 3.57 1.47
CA LEU A 103 13.79 2.56 0.78
C LEU A 103 13.60 1.28 1.59
N LEU A 104 14.47 1.04 2.57
CA LEU A 104 14.35 -0.07 3.53
C LEU A 104 13.21 0.18 4.51
N ASP A 105 13.07 1.41 4.98
CA ASP A 105 11.98 1.82 5.86
C ASP A 105 10.76 2.26 5.03
N ARG A 106 9.61 1.60 5.19
CA ARG A 106 8.35 1.98 4.52
C ARG A 106 7.39 2.74 5.45
N THR A 107 7.87 3.17 6.61
CA THR A 107 7.16 4.08 7.52
C THR A 107 7.45 5.55 7.16
N PRO A 108 6.75 6.54 7.73
CA PRO A 108 6.98 7.96 7.43
C PRO A 108 8.36 8.45 7.87
N ARG A 109 9.05 7.68 8.73
CA ARG A 109 10.41 7.95 9.20
C ARG A 109 11.42 7.90 8.07
N SER A 110 11.16 7.11 7.02
CA SER A 110 11.94 7.08 5.78
C SER A 110 12.15 8.45 5.15
N TYR A 111 11.25 9.40 5.43
CA TYR A 111 11.40 10.75 4.95
C TYR A 111 12.64 11.46 5.52
N VAL A 112 13.09 11.13 6.75
CA VAL A 112 14.29 11.71 7.36
C VAL A 112 15.56 11.43 6.57
N PRO A 113 15.97 10.16 6.32
CA PRO A 113 17.17 9.87 5.54
C PRO A 113 17.05 10.41 4.11
N LEU A 114 15.88 10.29 3.46
CA LEU A 114 15.67 10.87 2.14
C LEU A 114 16.00 12.37 2.10
N LEU A 115 15.52 13.09 3.11
CA LEU A 115 15.62 14.53 3.22
C LEU A 115 17.00 15.00 3.67
N ALA A 116 17.67 14.25 4.55
CA ALA A 116 19.07 14.44 4.89
C ALA A 116 19.96 14.31 3.65
N GLY A 117 19.69 13.33 2.78
CA GLY A 117 20.41 13.13 1.53
C GLY A 117 20.29 14.34 0.61
N TYR A 118 19.07 14.67 0.15
CA TYR A 118 18.92 15.76 -0.80
C TYR A 118 19.21 17.14 -0.19
N THR A 119 19.14 17.31 1.14
CA THR A 119 19.53 18.59 1.78
C THR A 119 21.02 18.85 1.59
N VAL A 120 21.89 17.84 1.75
CA VAL A 120 23.33 17.97 1.46
C VAL A 120 23.57 18.32 0.00
N LEU A 121 22.82 17.70 -0.92
CA LEU A 121 22.91 18.03 -2.35
C LEU A 121 22.54 19.50 -2.64
N LEU A 122 21.42 19.97 -2.08
CA LEU A 122 20.89 21.30 -2.36
C LEU A 122 21.65 22.42 -1.60
N ALA A 123 22.12 22.16 -0.38
CA ALA A 123 22.85 23.13 0.43
C ALA A 123 24.36 23.12 0.14
N GLY A 124 24.93 21.96 -0.17
CA GLY A 124 26.37 21.79 -0.33
C GLY A 124 26.90 22.28 -1.68
N LEU A 125 26.22 22.01 -2.80
CA LEU A 125 26.70 22.41 -4.12
C LEU A 125 26.85 23.93 -4.31
N PRO A 126 25.94 24.80 -3.81
CA PRO A 126 26.12 26.25 -3.89
C PRO A 126 27.32 26.80 -3.13
N LEU A 127 27.82 26.04 -2.14
CA LEU A 127 28.91 26.48 -1.26
C LEU A 127 30.30 26.20 -1.84
N VAL A 128 30.39 25.53 -2.98
CA VAL A 128 31.67 25.20 -3.64
C VAL A 128 32.43 26.46 -4.05
N THR A 129 31.72 27.53 -4.42
CA THR A 129 32.33 28.81 -4.84
C THR A 129 32.55 29.78 -3.68
N ALA A 130 31.94 29.56 -2.51
CA ALA A 130 32.03 30.43 -1.34
C ALA A 130 31.98 29.63 -0.02
N PRO A 131 33.01 28.80 0.28
CA PRO A 131 33.00 27.89 1.43
C PRO A 131 32.99 28.63 2.78
N ALA A 132 33.47 29.88 2.84
CA ALA A 132 33.42 30.70 4.05
C ALA A 132 31.98 30.91 4.56
N ASN A 133 31.00 30.94 3.66
CA ASN A 133 29.59 31.19 4.00
C ASN A 133 28.82 29.90 4.34
N THR A 134 29.53 28.79 4.56
CA THR A 134 28.91 27.47 4.80
C THR A 134 27.99 27.49 6.01
N PHE A 135 28.44 28.06 7.13
CA PHE A 135 27.66 28.10 8.36
C PHE A 135 26.39 28.95 8.16
N ASP A 136 26.55 30.20 7.68
CA ASP A 136 25.44 31.14 7.50
C ASP A 136 24.39 30.62 6.53
N THR A 137 24.82 30.03 5.41
CA THR A 137 23.91 29.47 4.40
C THR A 137 23.12 28.26 4.92
N VAL A 138 23.75 27.42 5.75
CA VAL A 138 23.09 26.26 6.33
C VAL A 138 22.10 26.69 7.42
N VAL A 139 22.50 27.64 8.28
CA VAL A 139 21.63 28.19 9.33
C VAL A 139 20.42 28.89 8.72
N SER A 140 20.62 29.77 7.73
CA SER A 140 19.52 30.48 7.05
C SER A 140 18.53 29.50 6.43
N ARG A 141 19.02 28.38 5.87
CA ARG A 141 18.16 27.34 5.31
C ARG A 141 17.35 26.59 6.38
N ILE A 142 17.95 26.34 7.55
CA ILE A 142 17.25 25.74 8.69
C ILE A 142 16.14 26.71 9.18
N GLU A 143 16.44 28.00 9.25
CA GLU A 143 15.48 29.05 9.63
C GLU A 143 14.32 29.18 8.63
N GLU A 144 14.62 29.26 7.32
CA GLU A 144 13.62 29.32 6.25
C GLU A 144 12.68 28.10 6.26
N ILE A 145 13.24 26.90 6.43
CA ILE A 145 12.47 25.65 6.50
C ILE A 145 11.67 25.57 7.82
N GLY A 146 12.28 25.97 8.93
CA GLY A 146 11.63 26.01 10.25
C GLY A 146 10.44 26.96 10.27
N LEU A 147 10.62 28.17 9.74
CA LEU A 147 9.56 29.18 9.59
C LEU A 147 8.40 28.63 8.75
N ALA A 148 8.69 28.04 7.60
CA ALA A 148 7.68 27.43 6.75
C ALA A 148 6.90 26.31 7.45
N ILE A 149 7.59 25.46 8.23
CA ILE A 149 6.97 24.40 9.03
C ILE A 149 6.03 24.98 10.08
N ILE A 150 6.45 26.03 10.80
CA ILE A 150 5.63 26.68 11.83
C ILE A 150 4.37 27.28 11.19
N CYS A 151 4.52 28.06 10.11
CA CYS A 151 3.40 28.67 9.39
C CYS A 151 2.42 27.62 8.83
N ALA A 152 2.95 26.57 8.18
CA ALA A 152 2.14 25.48 7.63
C ALA A 152 1.40 24.71 8.72
N SER A 153 2.05 24.46 9.87
CA SER A 153 1.45 23.76 11.00
C SER A 153 0.33 24.59 11.63
N ILE A 154 0.58 25.88 11.92
CA ILE A 154 -0.43 26.77 12.53
C ILE A 154 -1.68 26.83 11.63
N ILE A 155 -1.51 27.12 10.35
CA ILE A 155 -2.66 27.27 9.44
C ILE A 155 -3.37 25.94 9.21
N SER A 156 -2.66 24.82 9.11
CA SER A 156 -3.28 23.50 8.96
C SER A 156 -4.08 23.05 10.19
N HIS A 157 -3.74 23.54 11.39
CA HIS A 157 -4.45 23.23 12.63
C HIS A 157 -5.56 24.24 12.97
N VAL A 158 -5.41 25.51 12.62
CA VAL A 158 -6.37 26.58 12.95
C VAL A 158 -7.45 26.76 11.88
N VAL A 159 -7.11 26.68 10.59
CA VAL A 159 -8.03 26.98 9.48
C VAL A 159 -8.67 25.69 8.95
N PHE A 160 -9.91 25.41 9.41
CA PHE A 160 -10.72 24.25 9.00
C PHE A 160 -9.96 22.91 9.00
N PRO A 161 -9.63 22.35 10.18
CA PRO A 161 -8.87 21.11 10.25
C PRO A 161 -9.65 19.93 9.65
N ALA A 162 -9.17 19.40 8.52
CA ALA A 162 -9.64 18.15 7.96
C ALA A 162 -8.99 16.99 8.75
N HIS A 163 -9.75 16.42 9.68
CA HIS A 163 -9.31 15.29 10.51
C HIS A 163 -9.23 14.00 9.68
N LEU A 164 -8.17 13.21 9.87
CA LEU A 164 -8.00 11.93 9.15
C LEU A 164 -9.06 10.92 9.55
N GLY A 165 -9.52 11.00 10.80
CA GLY A 165 -10.46 10.04 11.35
C GLY A 165 -11.80 9.97 10.61
N THR A 166 -12.38 11.12 10.22
CA THR A 166 -13.68 11.13 9.51
C THR A 166 -13.56 10.56 8.11
N VAL A 167 -12.48 10.89 7.40
CA VAL A 167 -12.19 10.33 6.07
C VAL A 167 -11.96 8.82 6.15
N LEU A 168 -11.24 8.37 7.18
CA LEU A 168 -10.98 6.96 7.44
C LEU A 168 -12.27 6.19 7.73
N VAL A 169 -13.12 6.73 8.61
CA VAL A 169 -14.43 6.16 8.94
C VAL A 169 -15.32 6.09 7.70
N ASN A 170 -15.43 7.17 6.92
CA ASN A 170 -16.20 7.16 5.68
C ASN A 170 -15.70 6.11 4.67
N ARG A 171 -14.39 5.86 4.62
CA ARG A 171 -13.80 4.86 3.72
C ARG A 171 -14.01 3.43 4.23
N ILE A 172 -14.01 3.23 5.54
CA ILE A 172 -14.45 1.98 6.18
C ILE A 172 -15.92 1.73 5.85
N ASP A 173 -16.79 2.73 6.04
CA ASP A 173 -18.23 2.62 5.77
C ASP A 173 -18.49 2.34 4.29
N GLY A 174 -17.77 3.01 3.39
CA GLY A 174 -17.83 2.75 1.94
C GLY A 174 -17.26 1.39 1.52
N TRP A 175 -16.38 0.78 2.32
CA TRP A 175 -15.94 -0.60 2.11
C TRP A 175 -17.02 -1.58 2.57
N ILE A 176 -17.55 -1.39 3.78
CA ILE A 176 -18.61 -2.22 4.39
C ILE A 176 -19.85 -2.21 3.49
N ALA A 177 -20.25 -1.04 2.98
CA ALA A 177 -21.39 -0.87 2.08
C ALA A 177 -21.22 -1.58 0.72
N ARG A 178 -20.00 -1.93 0.31
CA ARG A 178 -19.74 -2.74 -0.91
C ARG A 178 -19.53 -4.22 -0.59
N ALA A 179 -18.92 -4.54 0.54
CA ALA A 179 -18.63 -5.90 0.96
C ALA A 179 -19.91 -6.70 1.26
N TRP A 180 -20.92 -6.09 1.90
CA TRP A 180 -22.15 -6.79 2.25
C TRP A 180 -23.06 -7.12 1.06
N PRO A 181 -23.30 -6.22 0.09
CA PRO A 181 -24.00 -6.59 -1.13
C PRO A 181 -23.28 -7.69 -1.92
N LEU A 182 -21.94 -7.68 -1.95
CA LEU A 182 -21.15 -8.75 -2.56
C LEU A 182 -21.39 -10.08 -1.84
N LEU A 183 -21.41 -10.08 -0.50
CA LEU A 183 -21.73 -11.25 0.31
C LEU A 183 -23.12 -11.81 -0.02
N THR A 184 -24.14 -10.96 -0.09
CA THR A 184 -25.48 -11.35 -0.51
C THR A 184 -25.48 -11.97 -1.91
N ALA A 185 -24.81 -11.32 -2.87
CA ALA A 185 -24.75 -11.80 -4.24
C ALA A 185 -24.03 -13.15 -4.35
N THR A 186 -22.96 -13.37 -3.56
CA THR A 186 -22.29 -14.67 -3.50
C THR A 186 -23.16 -15.75 -2.85
N ALA A 187 -23.96 -15.38 -1.84
CA ALA A 187 -24.86 -16.29 -1.14
C ALA A 187 -26.05 -16.73 -2.01
N VAL A 188 -26.64 -15.80 -2.76
CA VAL A 188 -27.78 -16.08 -3.66
C VAL A 188 -27.31 -16.64 -5.02
N GLY A 189 -26.07 -16.37 -5.42
CA GLY A 189 -25.51 -16.82 -6.70
C GLY A 189 -25.92 -15.95 -7.90
N GLU A 190 -26.20 -14.67 -7.69
CA GLU A 190 -26.75 -13.76 -8.72
C GLU A 190 -25.74 -13.32 -9.79
N TYR A 191 -24.43 -13.30 -9.48
CA TYR A 191 -23.40 -12.77 -10.40
C TYR A 191 -22.42 -13.85 -10.87
N GLY A 192 -21.87 -13.65 -12.07
CA GLY A 192 -20.83 -14.50 -12.65
C GLY A 192 -19.49 -14.39 -11.92
N GLU A 193 -18.75 -15.50 -11.89
CA GLU A 193 -17.48 -15.72 -11.15
C GLU A 193 -16.46 -14.59 -11.39
N THR A 194 -16.29 -14.15 -12.63
CA THR A 194 -15.34 -13.09 -12.99
C THR A 194 -15.67 -11.76 -12.31
N ARG A 195 -16.96 -11.42 -12.16
CA ARG A 195 -17.40 -10.17 -11.54
C ARG A 195 -17.17 -10.19 -10.03
N ASN A 196 -17.54 -11.29 -9.36
CA ASN A 196 -17.29 -11.47 -7.93
C ASN A 196 -15.80 -11.43 -7.61
N ARG A 197 -14.97 -12.07 -8.44
CA ARG A 197 -13.51 -12.07 -8.30
C ARG A 197 -12.92 -10.66 -8.41
N ILE A 198 -13.33 -9.88 -9.42
CA ILE A 198 -12.86 -8.50 -9.59
C ILE A 198 -13.27 -7.63 -8.40
N GLU A 199 -14.51 -7.74 -7.92
CA GLU A 199 -14.96 -6.95 -6.77
C GLU A 199 -14.21 -7.32 -5.49
N ARG A 200 -13.93 -8.62 -5.25
CA ARG A 200 -13.07 -9.08 -4.14
C ARG A 200 -11.66 -8.48 -4.23
N GLN A 201 -11.07 -8.41 -5.43
CA GLN A 201 -9.76 -7.78 -5.65
C GLN A 201 -9.80 -6.27 -5.38
N CYS A 202 -10.87 -5.58 -5.79
CA CYS A 202 -11.08 -4.16 -5.49
C CYS A 202 -11.21 -3.90 -3.99
N LEU A 203 -12.01 -4.70 -3.27
CA LEU A 203 -12.16 -4.62 -1.82
C LEU A 203 -10.86 -4.90 -1.08
N ALA A 204 -10.07 -5.87 -1.55
CA ALA A 204 -8.74 -6.15 -1.02
C ALA A 204 -7.79 -4.96 -1.20
N ALA A 205 -7.80 -4.32 -2.37
CA ALA A 205 -7.01 -3.12 -2.65
C ALA A 205 -7.42 -1.95 -1.74
N ASP A 206 -8.72 -1.74 -1.54
CA ASP A 206 -9.22 -0.69 -0.65
C ASP A 206 -8.82 -0.93 0.83
N ALA A 207 -8.89 -2.18 1.30
CA ALA A 207 -8.43 -2.58 2.63
C ALA A 207 -6.92 -2.40 2.80
N ALA A 208 -6.12 -2.73 1.78
CA ALA A 208 -4.68 -2.49 1.77
C ALA A 208 -4.33 -0.99 1.77
N ASP A 209 -5.06 -0.18 1.01
CA ASP A 209 -4.88 1.27 1.00
C ASP A 209 -5.23 1.91 2.35
N LEU A 210 -6.25 1.41 3.07
CA LEU A 210 -6.63 1.88 4.42
C LEU A 210 -5.46 1.78 5.42
N ARG A 211 -4.57 0.79 5.23
CA ARG A 211 -3.39 0.60 6.07
C ARG A 211 -2.39 1.75 5.95
N SER A 212 -2.28 2.39 4.78
CA SER A 212 -1.40 3.55 4.59
C SER A 212 -1.84 4.77 5.43
N PHE A 213 -3.16 4.95 5.63
CA PHE A 213 -3.71 6.03 6.46
C PHE A 213 -3.48 5.81 7.96
N THR A 214 -3.45 4.55 8.39
CA THR A 214 -3.29 4.16 9.81
C THR A 214 -1.96 4.64 10.38
N ILE A 215 -0.95 4.73 9.52
CA ILE A 215 0.40 5.20 9.87
C ILE A 215 0.41 6.70 10.22
N HIS A 216 -0.43 7.51 9.55
CA HIS A 216 -0.52 8.95 9.80
C HIS A 216 -1.47 9.31 10.93
N LEU A 217 -2.34 8.38 11.35
CA LEU A 217 -3.32 8.59 12.42
C LEU A 217 -2.67 8.91 13.78
N GLN A 218 -1.44 8.42 14.04
CA GLN A 218 -0.70 8.70 15.28
C GLN A 218 -0.30 10.18 15.45
N TYR A 219 -0.27 10.94 14.35
CA TYR A 219 0.08 12.36 14.30
C TYR A 219 -1.16 13.26 14.13
N ASP A 220 -2.36 12.68 14.05
CA ASP A 220 -3.59 13.46 14.05
C ASP A 220 -3.90 13.96 15.47
N GLY A 221 -4.34 15.21 15.60
CA GLY A 221 -4.80 15.79 16.86
C GLY A 221 -6.22 15.36 17.24
N SER A 222 -6.88 14.56 16.40
CA SER A 222 -8.26 14.11 16.60
C SER A 222 -8.39 12.99 17.64
N ARG A 223 -9.61 12.78 18.12
CA ARG A 223 -10.00 11.68 19.04
C ARG A 223 -9.60 10.29 18.55
N TYR A 224 -9.42 10.13 17.23
CA TYR A 224 -9.05 8.87 16.58
C TYR A 224 -7.57 8.50 16.71
N ARG A 225 -6.70 9.38 17.22
CA ARG A 225 -5.27 9.10 17.47
C ARG A 225 -5.06 7.82 18.27
N PHE A 226 -5.95 7.54 19.21
CA PHE A 226 -5.87 6.38 20.08
C PHE A 226 -6.58 5.13 19.51
N GLY A 227 -7.28 5.24 18.37
CA GLY A 227 -8.02 4.16 17.72
C GLY A 227 -7.19 3.26 16.80
N ILE A 228 -5.86 3.42 16.76
CA ILE A 228 -4.97 2.72 15.80
C ILE A 228 -5.11 1.19 15.91
N SER A 229 -5.16 0.65 17.12
CA SER A 229 -5.31 -0.80 17.31
C SER A 229 -6.67 -1.29 16.84
N LEU A 230 -7.75 -0.52 17.07
CA LEU A 230 -9.10 -0.85 16.60
C LEU A 230 -9.18 -0.84 15.08
N VAL A 231 -8.62 0.19 14.43
CA VAL A 231 -8.55 0.28 12.97
C VAL A 231 -7.75 -0.88 12.39
N ARG A 232 -6.60 -1.25 12.99
CA ARG A 232 -5.84 -2.42 12.56
C ARG A 232 -6.63 -3.71 12.73
N SER A 233 -7.27 -3.91 13.88
CA SER A 233 -8.11 -5.11 14.11
C SER A 233 -9.25 -5.19 13.10
N LEU A 234 -9.90 -4.05 12.80
CA LEU A 234 -10.94 -3.99 11.78
C LEU A 234 -10.40 -4.34 10.40
N GLN A 235 -9.24 -3.79 10.01
CA GLN A 235 -8.58 -4.13 8.74
C GLN A 235 -8.28 -5.63 8.63
N HIS A 236 -7.82 -6.28 9.70
CA HIS A 236 -7.59 -7.73 9.69
C HIS A 236 -8.89 -8.49 9.41
N ARG A 237 -10.00 -8.09 10.06
CA ARG A 237 -11.33 -8.69 9.83
C ARG A 237 -11.83 -8.46 8.40
N MET A 238 -11.63 -7.25 7.87
CA MET A 238 -11.98 -6.91 6.49
C MET A 238 -11.24 -7.78 5.46
N VAL A 239 -9.93 -8.01 5.64
CA VAL A 239 -9.16 -8.87 4.73
C VAL A 239 -9.50 -10.35 4.93
N ALA A 240 -9.75 -10.79 6.17
CA ALA A 240 -10.15 -12.17 6.48
C ALA A 240 -11.52 -12.56 5.91
N LEU A 241 -12.42 -11.60 5.67
CA LEU A 241 -13.70 -11.85 5.01
C LEU A 241 -13.53 -12.34 3.56
N LEU A 242 -12.49 -11.89 2.86
CA LEU A 242 -12.35 -12.12 1.41
C LEU A 242 -12.08 -13.60 1.04
N PRO A 243 -11.21 -14.34 1.75
CA PRO A 243 -11.10 -15.79 1.60
C PRO A 243 -12.41 -16.53 1.91
N LEU A 244 -13.15 -16.12 2.95
CA LEU A 244 -14.41 -16.78 3.33
C LEU A 244 -15.48 -16.62 2.25
N LEU A 245 -15.59 -15.44 1.63
CA LEU A 245 -16.47 -15.21 0.48
C LEU A 245 -16.10 -16.09 -0.71
N SER A 246 -14.80 -16.26 -0.97
CA SER A 246 -14.33 -17.17 -2.01
C SER A 246 -14.71 -18.62 -1.72
N GLU A 247 -14.61 -19.03 -0.46
CA GLU A 247 -14.95 -20.38 -0.03
C GLU A 247 -16.46 -20.63 -0.08
N LEU A 248 -17.27 -19.64 0.31
CA LEU A 248 -18.71 -19.71 0.20
C LEU A 248 -19.17 -19.88 -1.25
N GLU A 249 -18.53 -19.18 -2.19
CA GLU A 249 -18.81 -19.30 -3.63
C GLU A 249 -18.50 -20.71 -4.16
N ASP A 250 -17.38 -21.32 -3.76
CA ASP A 250 -17.03 -22.68 -4.15
C ASP A 250 -17.95 -23.72 -3.49
N LEU A 251 -18.24 -23.57 -2.20
CA LEU A 251 -19.14 -24.45 -1.46
C LEU A 251 -20.55 -24.44 -2.04
N ARG A 252 -21.08 -23.25 -2.37
CA ARG A 252 -22.39 -23.12 -3.02
C ARG A 252 -22.41 -23.89 -4.35
N ARG A 253 -21.35 -23.79 -5.16
CA ARG A 253 -21.23 -24.56 -6.41
C ARG A 253 -21.26 -26.07 -6.16
N SER A 254 -20.48 -26.56 -5.19
CA SER A 254 -20.47 -27.98 -4.85
C SER A 254 -21.83 -28.45 -4.31
N LEU A 255 -22.51 -27.64 -3.48
CA LEU A 255 -23.84 -27.96 -2.95
C LEU A 255 -24.93 -27.98 -4.03
N VAL A 256 -24.89 -27.05 -4.99
CA VAL A 256 -25.82 -27.06 -6.15
C VAL A 256 -25.63 -28.32 -7.00
N LYS A 257 -24.41 -28.83 -7.13
CA LYS A 257 -24.14 -30.08 -7.89
C LYS A 257 -24.65 -31.34 -7.20
N LEU A 258 -24.75 -31.34 -5.87
CA LEU A 258 -25.24 -32.49 -5.10
C LEU A 258 -26.76 -32.67 -5.23
N ASP A 259 -27.51 -31.57 -5.29
CA ASP A 259 -28.99 -31.53 -5.41
C ASP A 259 -29.73 -32.49 -4.45
N THR A 260 -29.23 -32.57 -3.22
CA THR A 260 -29.81 -33.34 -2.12
C THR A 260 -30.74 -32.46 -1.27
N PRO A 261 -31.68 -33.03 -0.50
CA PRO A 261 -32.51 -32.24 0.42
C PRO A 261 -31.66 -31.47 1.45
N GLY A 262 -30.58 -32.07 1.95
CA GLY A 262 -29.65 -31.41 2.88
C GLY A 262 -28.87 -30.26 2.23
N SER A 263 -28.39 -30.44 0.99
CA SER A 263 -27.75 -29.34 0.26
C SER A 263 -28.70 -28.19 -0.06
N ASN A 264 -29.97 -28.48 -0.38
CA ASN A 264 -30.98 -27.46 -0.64
C ASN A 264 -31.36 -26.67 0.63
N GLU A 265 -31.44 -27.34 1.77
CA GLU A 265 -31.58 -26.68 3.08
C GLU A 265 -30.39 -25.76 3.37
N ALA A 266 -29.16 -26.24 3.19
CA ALA A 266 -27.96 -25.43 3.39
C ALA A 266 -27.89 -24.21 2.44
N LEU A 267 -28.23 -24.39 1.16
CA LEU A 267 -28.30 -23.28 0.19
C LEU A 267 -29.32 -22.22 0.61
N SER A 268 -30.48 -22.65 1.11
CA SER A 268 -31.50 -21.73 1.62
C SER A 268 -31.00 -20.96 2.85
N LEU A 269 -30.30 -21.64 3.77
CA LEU A 269 -29.72 -20.99 4.95
C LEU A 269 -28.63 -19.99 4.56
N ILE A 270 -27.76 -20.35 3.62
CA ILE A 270 -26.73 -19.46 3.07
C ILE A 270 -27.37 -18.18 2.51
N ALA A 271 -28.44 -18.31 1.72
CA ALA A 271 -29.16 -17.16 1.15
C ALA A 271 -29.83 -16.28 2.22
N VAL A 272 -30.47 -16.89 3.22
CA VAL A 272 -31.13 -16.17 4.33
C VAL A 272 -30.11 -15.44 5.21
N VAL A 273 -29.03 -16.10 5.61
CA VAL A 273 -27.96 -15.48 6.41
C VAL A 273 -27.26 -14.39 5.60
N GLY A 274 -26.95 -14.65 4.33
CA GLY A 274 -26.30 -13.69 3.44
C GLY A 274 -27.12 -12.43 3.23
N SER A 275 -28.42 -12.57 2.97
CA SER A 275 -29.34 -11.42 2.84
C SER A 275 -29.53 -10.64 4.13
N ALA A 276 -29.61 -11.31 5.29
CA ALA A 276 -29.72 -10.65 6.60
C ALA A 276 -28.48 -9.82 6.95
N ILE A 277 -27.28 -10.32 6.62
CA ILE A 277 -26.03 -9.54 6.75
C ILE A 277 -26.02 -8.39 5.75
N GLY A 278 -26.41 -8.66 4.50
CA GLY A 278 -26.53 -7.70 3.41
C GLY A 278 -27.38 -6.48 3.73
N SER A 279 -28.54 -6.70 4.35
CA SER A 279 -29.48 -5.64 4.74
C SER A 279 -29.06 -4.89 6.01
N GLN A 280 -27.94 -5.25 6.64
CA GLN A 280 -27.47 -4.71 7.92
C GLN A 280 -28.53 -4.77 9.04
N SER A 281 -29.42 -5.76 9.00
CA SER A 281 -30.47 -5.93 10.00
C SER A 281 -29.83 -6.26 11.36
N LYS A 282 -29.93 -5.35 12.33
CA LYS A 282 -29.45 -5.57 13.70
C LYS A 282 -30.61 -5.56 14.71
N PRO A 283 -30.58 -6.45 15.72
CA PRO A 283 -29.64 -7.55 15.92
C PRO A 283 -29.93 -8.76 15.02
N LEU A 284 -28.90 -9.49 14.62
CA LEU A 284 -29.06 -10.77 13.93
C LEU A 284 -29.74 -11.78 14.88
N PRO A 285 -30.78 -12.51 14.43
CA PRO A 285 -31.45 -13.52 15.24
C PRO A 285 -30.49 -14.59 15.78
N ARG A 286 -30.56 -14.88 17.09
CA ARG A 286 -29.83 -16.01 17.70
C ARG A 286 -30.18 -17.36 17.08
N SER A 287 -31.35 -17.46 16.44
CA SER A 287 -31.80 -18.65 15.71
C SER A 287 -30.88 -19.05 14.57
N PHE A 288 -30.11 -18.12 13.99
CA PHE A 288 -29.14 -18.46 12.95
C PHE A 288 -28.00 -19.34 13.47
N GLN A 289 -27.50 -19.10 14.69
CA GLN A 289 -26.48 -19.96 15.28
C GLN A 289 -27.00 -21.38 15.47
N THR A 290 -28.22 -21.53 16.01
CA THR A 290 -28.84 -22.85 16.19
C THR A 290 -29.12 -23.57 14.88
N GLN A 291 -29.53 -22.85 13.82
CA GLN A 291 -29.75 -23.44 12.49
C GLN A 291 -28.43 -23.86 11.82
N ILE A 292 -27.37 -23.07 11.98
CA ILE A 292 -26.03 -23.40 11.49
C ILE A 292 -25.45 -24.61 12.23
N ASP A 293 -25.63 -24.68 13.55
CA ASP A 293 -25.16 -25.81 14.34
C ASP A 293 -25.92 -27.10 14.01
N ALA A 294 -27.21 -26.99 13.60
CA ALA A 294 -28.01 -28.12 13.14
C ALA A 294 -27.54 -28.70 11.79
N LEU A 295 -26.83 -27.92 10.95
CA LEU A 295 -26.17 -28.42 9.73
C LEU A 295 -24.91 -29.26 10.04
N GLY A 296 -24.40 -29.21 11.27
CA GLY A 296 -23.26 -30.00 11.71
C GLY A 296 -23.54 -31.51 11.70
N PRO A 297 -22.50 -32.35 11.62
CA PRO A 297 -22.68 -33.79 11.51
C PRO A 297 -23.27 -34.38 12.80
N SER A 298 -24.50 -34.90 12.72
CA SER A 298 -25.07 -35.82 13.70
C SER A 298 -24.35 -37.17 13.63
N ASP A 299 -24.13 -37.84 14.77
CA ASP A 299 -23.19 -38.95 15.10
C ASP A 299 -23.15 -40.20 14.19
N ALA A 300 -23.84 -40.20 13.05
CA ALA A 300 -23.78 -41.25 12.02
C ALA A 300 -22.61 -41.06 11.04
N ALA A 301 -22.24 -42.15 10.35
CA ALA A 301 -21.14 -42.26 9.37
C ALA A 301 -20.97 -41.00 8.49
N LEU A 302 -19.73 -40.53 8.35
CA LEU A 302 -19.40 -39.36 7.53
C LEU A 302 -19.55 -39.70 6.05
N SER A 303 -20.44 -38.96 5.39
CA SER A 303 -20.56 -38.91 3.94
C SER A 303 -19.90 -37.62 3.41
N TRP A 304 -19.61 -37.59 2.11
CA TRP A 304 -19.12 -36.40 1.41
C TRP A 304 -20.06 -35.20 1.61
N GLU A 305 -21.37 -35.42 1.50
CA GLU A 305 -22.40 -34.41 1.77
C GLU A 305 -22.28 -33.84 3.18
N LYS A 306 -22.17 -34.68 4.22
CA LYS A 306 -22.01 -34.22 5.61
C LYS A 306 -20.73 -33.42 5.84
N LEU A 307 -19.64 -33.77 5.17
CA LEU A 307 -18.38 -33.00 5.24
C LEU A 307 -18.54 -31.61 4.62
N LEU A 308 -19.27 -31.50 3.50
CA LEU A 308 -19.57 -30.22 2.87
C LEU A 308 -20.53 -29.37 3.69
N LEU A 309 -21.58 -29.97 4.27
CA LEU A 309 -22.50 -29.28 5.18
C LEU A 309 -21.76 -28.77 6.43
N ALA A 310 -20.88 -29.57 7.01
CA ALA A 310 -20.02 -29.16 8.12
C ALA A 310 -19.10 -27.98 7.74
N ASN A 311 -18.54 -28.00 6.51
CA ASN A 311 -17.70 -26.89 6.04
C ASN A 311 -18.53 -25.62 5.78
N ALA A 312 -19.72 -25.74 5.21
CA ALA A 312 -20.66 -24.63 5.03
C ALA A 312 -21.07 -24.01 6.37
N ALA A 313 -21.36 -24.84 7.37
CA ALA A 313 -21.66 -24.38 8.72
C ALA A 313 -20.48 -23.63 9.36
N ARG A 314 -19.26 -24.16 9.22
CA ARG A 314 -18.02 -23.50 9.69
C ARG A 314 -17.82 -22.14 9.02
N ASN A 315 -17.92 -22.08 7.69
CA ASN A 315 -17.75 -20.84 6.93
C ASN A 315 -18.80 -19.78 7.29
N LEU A 316 -20.08 -20.17 7.43
CA LEU A 316 -21.15 -19.27 7.86
C LEU A 316 -20.93 -18.74 9.29
N ARG A 317 -20.46 -19.60 10.21
CA ARG A 317 -20.13 -19.18 11.59
C ARG A 317 -18.99 -18.16 11.62
N ASP A 318 -17.93 -18.39 10.85
CA ASP A 318 -16.80 -17.47 10.77
C ASP A 318 -17.20 -16.14 10.10
N THR A 319 -18.07 -16.20 9.10
CA THR A 319 -18.64 -15.03 8.42
C THR A 319 -19.50 -14.19 9.37
N LEU A 320 -20.40 -14.82 10.13
CA LEU A 320 -21.21 -14.14 11.16
C LEU A 320 -20.35 -13.50 12.24
N ARG A 321 -19.33 -14.23 12.71
CA ARG A 321 -18.38 -13.73 13.70
C ARG A 321 -17.64 -12.49 13.18
N ILE A 322 -17.11 -12.54 11.96
CA ILE A 322 -16.43 -11.39 11.35
C ILE A 322 -17.37 -10.20 11.16
N ASN A 323 -18.62 -10.43 10.76
CA ASN A 323 -19.61 -9.37 10.65
C ASN A 323 -19.87 -8.68 12.00
N ASP A 324 -20.08 -9.46 13.06
CA ASP A 324 -20.33 -8.94 14.41
C ASP A 324 -19.10 -8.23 14.99
N ASP A 325 -17.90 -8.78 14.77
CA ASP A 325 -16.64 -8.16 15.13
C ASP A 325 -16.41 -6.83 14.38
N CYS A 326 -16.71 -6.76 13.08
CA CYS A 326 -16.64 -5.53 12.29
C CYS A 326 -17.63 -4.47 12.80
N ALA A 327 -18.86 -4.87 13.10
CA ALA A 327 -19.89 -4.01 13.67
C ALA A 327 -19.45 -3.44 15.03
N THR A 328 -19.01 -4.31 15.95
CA THR A 328 -18.56 -3.94 17.30
C THR A 328 -17.35 -3.01 17.24
N LEU A 329 -16.36 -3.32 16.40
CA LEU A 329 -15.17 -2.47 16.23
C LEU A 329 -15.51 -1.12 15.59
N ARG A 330 -16.50 -1.07 14.69
CA ARG A 330 -16.97 0.17 14.07
C ARG A 330 -17.72 1.06 15.05
N GLU A 331 -18.55 0.50 15.93
CA GLU A 331 -19.23 1.20 17.02
C GLU A 331 -18.21 1.69 18.06
N ALA A 332 -17.19 0.87 18.37
CA ALA A 332 -16.10 1.26 19.26
C ALA A 332 -15.21 2.40 18.73
N LEU A 333 -15.31 2.76 17.44
CA LEU A 333 -14.66 3.96 16.89
C LEU A 333 -15.46 5.24 17.16
N GLU A 334 -16.76 5.16 17.49
CA GLU A 334 -17.61 6.32 17.77
C GLU A 334 -17.64 6.69 19.26
N GLU A 335 -17.50 5.71 20.16
CA GLU A 335 -17.55 5.88 21.61
C GLU A 335 -16.19 5.62 22.30
N GLU A 336 -15.78 6.49 23.23
CA GLU A 336 -14.41 6.44 23.79
C GLU A 336 -14.30 5.37 24.89
N ASN A 337 -15.40 5.13 25.59
CA ASN A 337 -15.47 4.11 26.64
C ASN A 337 -15.46 2.70 26.04
N THR A 338 -16.21 2.47 24.97
CA THR A 338 -16.18 1.20 24.21
C THR A 338 -14.85 1.00 23.51
N ALA A 339 -14.19 2.06 23.02
CA ALA A 339 -12.83 2.00 22.49
C ALA A 339 -11.82 1.45 23.51
N ARG A 340 -11.91 1.86 24.79
CA ARG A 340 -11.02 1.38 25.85
C ARG A 340 -11.26 -0.10 26.19
N ALA A 341 -12.51 -0.54 26.19
CA ALA A 341 -12.87 -1.95 26.43
C ALA A 341 -12.43 -2.84 25.25
N ALA A 342 -12.74 -2.44 24.01
CA ALA A 342 -12.36 -3.16 22.79
C ALA A 342 -10.83 -3.21 22.59
N ARG A 343 -10.08 -2.22 23.09
CA ARG A 343 -8.60 -2.25 23.10
C ARG A 343 -8.01 -3.40 23.91
N ARG A 344 -8.70 -3.88 24.95
CA ARG A 344 -8.24 -5.04 25.73
C ARG A 344 -8.43 -6.36 24.97
N LEU A 345 -9.38 -6.39 24.03
CA LEU A 345 -9.66 -7.51 23.13
C LEU A 345 -8.83 -7.46 21.84
N ALA A 346 -8.30 -6.28 21.48
CA ALA A 346 -7.44 -6.12 20.31
C ALA A 346 -6.09 -6.81 20.52
N ALA A 347 -5.73 -7.72 19.61
CA ALA A 347 -4.49 -8.50 19.64
C ALA A 347 -3.23 -7.60 19.72
N PRO A 348 -2.11 -8.11 20.30
CA PRO A 348 -0.91 -7.32 20.57
C PRO A 348 -0.36 -6.62 19.32
N ASN A 349 -0.02 -5.35 19.53
CA ASN A 349 0.35 -4.30 18.56
C ASN A 349 1.62 -4.53 17.73
N GLN A 350 2.17 -5.74 17.61
CA GLN A 350 3.39 -5.93 16.84
C GLN A 350 3.07 -5.80 15.35
N PRO A 351 3.53 -4.72 14.67
CA PRO A 351 3.37 -4.65 13.24
C PRO A 351 4.11 -5.85 12.64
N PRO A 352 3.46 -6.67 11.81
CA PRO A 352 4.15 -7.76 11.11
C PRO A 352 5.37 -7.18 10.38
N ALA A 353 6.50 -7.88 10.49
CA ALA A 353 7.76 -7.47 9.87
C ALA A 353 7.53 -7.20 8.38
N GLN A 354 7.69 -5.93 8.00
CA GLN A 354 7.41 -5.48 6.64
C GLN A 354 8.41 -6.15 5.68
N HIS A 355 7.95 -6.59 4.52
CA HIS A 355 8.85 -7.15 3.52
C HIS A 355 9.79 -6.05 2.99
N HIS A 356 11.08 -6.16 3.32
CA HIS A 356 12.11 -5.22 2.85
C HIS A 356 12.66 -5.72 1.50
N ASP A 357 12.34 -5.01 0.43
CA ASP A 357 12.86 -5.30 -0.92
C ASP A 357 14.28 -4.74 -1.10
N VAL A 358 15.27 -5.33 -0.41
CA VAL A 358 16.68 -4.87 -0.40
C VAL A 358 17.25 -4.71 -1.82
N GLY A 359 16.90 -5.61 -2.74
CA GLY A 359 17.37 -5.53 -4.13
C GLY A 359 16.86 -4.31 -4.88
N MET A 360 15.59 -3.91 -4.67
CA MET A 360 15.04 -2.70 -5.29
C MET A 360 15.61 -1.43 -4.65
N ALA A 361 15.88 -1.47 -3.35
CA ALA A 361 16.54 -0.38 -2.64
C ALA A 361 17.96 -0.14 -3.18
N LEU A 362 18.75 -1.21 -3.36
CA LEU A 362 20.11 -1.13 -3.88
C LEU A 362 20.13 -0.59 -5.32
N LEU A 363 19.25 -1.11 -6.17
CA LEU A 363 19.17 -0.69 -7.57
C LEU A 363 18.74 0.78 -7.71
N SER A 364 17.87 1.27 -6.82
CA SER A 364 17.46 2.68 -6.80
C SER A 364 18.59 3.59 -6.29
N ALA A 365 19.33 3.17 -5.26
CA ALA A 365 20.50 3.90 -4.77
C ALA A 365 21.62 3.98 -5.81
N LEU A 366 21.82 2.91 -6.59
CA LEU A 366 22.75 2.88 -7.72
C LEU A 366 22.30 3.84 -8.84
N ALA A 367 21.00 3.87 -9.17
CA ALA A 367 20.48 4.80 -10.17
C ALA A 367 20.70 6.26 -9.76
N VAL A 368 20.50 6.60 -8.48
CA VAL A 368 20.82 7.93 -7.92
C VAL A 368 22.32 8.21 -8.04
N ALA A 369 23.17 7.24 -7.70
CA ALA A 369 24.63 7.41 -7.79
C ALA A 369 25.08 7.73 -9.21
N ILE A 370 24.59 6.98 -10.19
CA ILE A 370 24.91 7.15 -11.62
C ILE A 370 24.38 8.49 -12.13
N CYS A 371 23.17 8.87 -11.74
CA CYS A 371 22.57 10.14 -12.15
C CYS A 371 23.38 11.34 -11.64
N LEU A 372 23.78 11.31 -10.36
CA LEU A 372 24.61 12.36 -9.78
C LEU A 372 26.05 12.34 -10.32
N ALA A 373 26.66 11.17 -10.50
CA ALA A 373 28.02 11.04 -11.04
C ALA A 373 28.11 11.57 -12.48
N SER A 374 27.13 11.23 -13.32
CA SER A 374 27.11 11.69 -14.71
C SER A 374 26.86 13.20 -14.84
N THR A 375 25.91 13.75 -14.07
CA THR A 375 25.62 15.20 -14.09
C THR A 375 26.74 16.05 -13.49
N SER A 376 27.32 15.62 -12.37
CA SER A 376 28.48 16.29 -11.75
C SER A 376 29.72 16.21 -12.64
N SER A 377 30.02 15.06 -13.25
CA SER A 377 31.15 14.94 -14.20
C SER A 377 30.97 15.83 -15.42
N PHE A 378 29.74 15.91 -15.95
CA PHE A 378 29.41 16.82 -17.05
C PHE A 378 29.60 18.28 -16.65
N TRP A 379 29.15 18.66 -15.45
CA TRP A 379 29.32 20.03 -14.95
C TRP A 379 30.80 20.39 -14.80
N ILE A 380 31.60 19.53 -14.17
CA ILE A 380 33.04 19.73 -13.97
C ILE A 380 33.77 19.84 -15.32
N ALA A 381 33.42 18.99 -16.29
CA ALA A 381 34.06 18.99 -17.61
C ALA A 381 33.64 20.17 -18.50
N SER A 382 32.37 20.58 -18.44
CA SER A 382 31.85 21.67 -19.27
C SER A 382 32.15 23.07 -18.72
N GLY A 383 32.39 23.20 -17.41
CA GLY A 383 32.50 24.50 -16.75
C GLY A 383 31.22 25.33 -16.84
N TRP A 384 30.07 24.70 -17.13
CA TRP A 384 28.81 25.41 -17.35
C TRP A 384 28.35 26.10 -16.06
N SER A 385 28.04 27.41 -16.13
CA SER A 385 27.63 28.22 -14.98
C SER A 385 26.45 27.62 -14.20
N GLU A 386 25.44 27.11 -14.92
CA GLU A 386 24.22 26.49 -14.36
C GLU A 386 24.28 24.94 -14.35
N GLY A 387 25.48 24.34 -14.44
CA GLY A 387 25.60 22.88 -14.29
C GLY A 387 25.28 22.39 -12.86
N MET A 388 25.28 23.30 -11.87
CA MET A 388 24.83 23.02 -10.51
C MET A 388 23.34 22.66 -10.46
N THR A 389 22.50 23.48 -11.09
CA THR A 389 21.03 23.30 -11.15
C THR A 389 20.68 22.00 -11.86
N LEU A 390 21.43 21.64 -12.91
CA LEU A 390 21.34 20.32 -13.56
C LEU A 390 21.51 19.18 -12.55
N THR A 391 22.58 19.21 -11.77
CA THR A 391 22.92 18.16 -10.79
C THR A 391 21.89 18.10 -9.64
N GLN A 392 21.47 19.26 -9.13
CA GLN A 392 20.50 19.37 -8.03
C GLN A 392 19.13 18.80 -8.41
N ILE A 393 18.56 19.26 -9.53
CA ILE A 393 17.24 18.83 -9.97
C ILE A 393 17.24 17.34 -10.31
N SER A 394 18.31 16.83 -10.96
CA SER A 394 18.43 15.41 -11.25
C SER A 394 18.44 14.55 -9.98
N GLY A 395 19.25 14.91 -8.98
CA GLY A 395 19.32 14.17 -7.73
C GLY A 395 18.01 14.23 -6.93
N VAL A 396 17.40 15.40 -6.80
CA VAL A 396 16.12 15.57 -6.10
C VAL A 396 15.00 14.78 -6.78
N LEU A 397 14.88 14.86 -8.11
CA LEU A 397 13.86 14.14 -8.86
C LEU A 397 14.04 12.62 -8.75
N CYS A 398 15.29 12.14 -8.81
CA CYS A 398 15.61 10.73 -8.66
C CYS A 398 15.26 10.22 -7.26
N CYS A 399 15.61 10.97 -6.20
CA CYS A 399 15.31 10.63 -4.81
C CYS A 399 13.81 10.65 -4.51
N LEU A 400 13.09 11.71 -4.89
CA LEU A 400 11.65 11.85 -4.61
C LEU A 400 10.82 10.73 -5.25
N LEU A 401 11.19 10.32 -6.46
CA LEU A 401 10.47 9.29 -7.21
C LEU A 401 11.05 7.88 -6.97
N ALA A 402 12.16 7.77 -6.23
CA ALA A 402 12.69 6.48 -5.75
C ALA A 402 11.66 5.70 -4.93
N MET A 403 10.72 6.38 -4.26
CA MET A 403 9.68 5.73 -3.47
C MET A 403 8.55 5.09 -4.30
N MET A 404 8.45 5.39 -5.60
CA MET A 404 7.38 4.87 -6.48
C MET A 404 7.77 3.56 -7.17
N ASP A 405 6.87 2.57 -7.20
CA ASP A 405 7.12 1.26 -7.84
C ASP A 405 7.47 1.38 -9.35
N ASP A 406 6.87 2.34 -10.08
CA ASP A 406 7.25 2.72 -11.45
C ASP A 406 7.31 4.26 -11.57
N PRO A 407 8.51 4.87 -11.53
CA PRO A 407 8.64 6.32 -11.53
C PRO A 407 8.49 6.95 -12.92
N VAL A 408 8.70 6.20 -14.01
CA VAL A 408 8.87 6.79 -15.36
C VAL A 408 7.60 7.50 -15.87
N PRO A 409 6.38 6.92 -15.75
CA PRO A 409 5.16 7.60 -16.16
C PRO A 409 4.90 8.89 -15.37
N ALA A 410 5.21 8.88 -14.07
CA ALA A 410 5.09 10.05 -13.20
C ALA A 410 6.10 11.14 -13.60
N MET A 411 7.36 10.76 -13.86
CA MET A 411 8.40 11.68 -14.35
C MET A 411 8.00 12.34 -15.67
N ARG A 412 7.42 11.60 -16.62
CA ARG A 412 6.97 12.18 -17.91
C ARG A 412 5.92 13.26 -17.72
N LYS A 413 4.90 12.99 -16.90
CA LYS A 413 3.86 13.98 -16.57
C LYS A 413 4.47 15.20 -15.87
N PHE A 414 5.42 14.96 -14.97
CA PHE A 414 6.16 16.00 -14.26
C PHE A 414 6.90 16.95 -15.22
N VAL A 415 7.61 16.40 -16.21
CA VAL A 415 8.34 17.19 -17.23
C VAL A 415 7.38 18.01 -18.07
N VAL A 416 6.33 17.40 -18.61
CA VAL A 416 5.37 18.09 -19.49
C VAL A 416 4.74 19.27 -18.77
N VAL A 417 4.37 19.10 -17.49
CA VAL A 417 3.76 20.19 -16.71
C VAL A 417 4.77 21.24 -16.29
N THR A 418 6.02 20.85 -15.98
CA THR A 418 7.05 21.84 -15.66
C THR A 418 7.36 22.72 -16.87
N ILE A 419 7.49 22.13 -18.06
CA ILE A 419 7.75 22.87 -19.30
C ILE A 419 6.53 23.71 -19.69
N GLY A 420 5.35 23.10 -19.81
CA GLY A 420 4.16 23.77 -20.34
C GLY A 420 3.47 24.72 -19.36
N GLY A 421 3.58 24.47 -18.05
CA GLY A 421 2.93 25.23 -17.01
C GLY A 421 3.89 26.16 -16.27
N ALA A 422 4.83 25.60 -15.51
CA ALA A 422 5.66 26.39 -14.60
C ALA A 422 6.68 27.29 -15.32
N PHE A 423 7.35 26.81 -16.37
CA PHE A 423 8.34 27.62 -17.08
C PHE A 423 7.69 28.79 -17.84
N VAL A 424 6.58 28.53 -18.55
CA VAL A 424 5.82 29.57 -19.24
C VAL A 424 5.24 30.57 -18.25
N ALA A 425 4.65 30.11 -17.14
CA ALA A 425 4.16 30.99 -16.11
C ALA A 425 5.28 31.82 -15.47
N ALA A 426 6.42 31.21 -15.15
CA ALA A 426 7.57 31.93 -14.57
C ALA A 426 8.10 33.01 -15.53
N PHE A 427 8.12 32.75 -16.84
CA PHE A 427 8.47 33.75 -17.85
C PHE A 427 7.48 34.93 -17.86
N VAL A 428 6.17 34.65 -17.93
CA VAL A 428 5.15 35.71 -17.93
C VAL A 428 5.18 36.51 -16.63
N TYR A 429 5.29 35.83 -15.48
CA TYR A 429 5.32 36.50 -14.19
C TYR A 429 6.61 37.30 -13.99
N GLY A 430 7.76 36.73 -14.35
CA GLY A 430 9.07 37.38 -14.24
C GLY A 430 9.20 38.65 -15.06
N PHE A 431 8.76 38.61 -16.33
CA PHE A 431 9.04 39.68 -17.28
C PHE A 431 7.87 40.63 -17.58
N ALA A 432 6.61 40.22 -17.32
CA ALA A 432 5.44 41.05 -17.60
C ALA A 432 4.71 41.49 -16.33
N VAL A 433 4.58 40.62 -15.33
CA VAL A 433 3.73 40.89 -14.15
C VAL A 433 4.52 41.55 -13.01
N LEU A 434 5.63 40.95 -12.58
CA LEU A 434 6.44 41.44 -11.45
C LEU A 434 6.98 42.86 -11.67
N PRO A 435 7.45 43.27 -12.87
CA PRO A 435 7.93 44.63 -13.08
C PRO A 435 6.84 45.71 -12.95
N MET A 436 5.56 45.32 -13.02
CA MET A 436 4.42 46.23 -12.90
C MET A 436 3.82 46.28 -11.49
N ILE A 437 4.33 45.46 -10.57
CA ILE A 437 3.77 45.29 -9.23
C ILE A 437 4.68 45.93 -8.19
N ASP A 438 4.12 46.88 -7.45
CA ASP A 438 4.74 47.46 -6.26
C ASP A 438 4.00 47.02 -4.99
N GLY A 439 4.75 46.43 -4.05
CA GLY A 439 4.26 46.04 -2.73
C GLY A 439 3.77 44.59 -2.61
N PHE A 440 3.58 44.17 -1.36
CA PHE A 440 3.31 42.77 -1.02
C PHE A 440 1.90 42.30 -1.41
N VAL A 441 0.88 43.14 -1.21
CA VAL A 441 -0.52 42.73 -1.43
C VAL A 441 -0.80 42.43 -2.92
N PRO A 442 -0.40 43.28 -3.89
CA PRO A 442 -0.60 42.95 -5.30
C PRO A 442 0.26 41.76 -5.75
N LEU A 443 1.46 41.58 -5.17
CA LEU A 443 2.31 40.41 -5.40
C LEU A 443 1.62 39.12 -4.94
N ALA A 444 1.06 39.11 -3.73
CA ALA A 444 0.31 37.97 -3.21
C ALA A 444 -0.91 37.69 -4.08
N ALA A 445 -1.66 38.71 -4.50
CA ALA A 445 -2.81 38.53 -5.39
C ALA A 445 -2.42 37.91 -6.74
N ALA A 446 -1.34 38.39 -7.36
CA ALA A 446 -0.81 37.83 -8.59
C ALA A 446 -0.37 36.37 -8.40
N LEU A 447 0.45 36.08 -7.39
CA LEU A 447 0.89 34.70 -7.11
C LEU A 447 -0.30 33.77 -6.81
N GLY A 448 -1.35 34.28 -6.16
CA GLY A 448 -2.58 33.55 -5.86
C GLY A 448 -3.31 33.08 -7.13
N LEU A 449 -3.30 33.89 -8.19
CA LEU A 449 -3.94 33.54 -9.47
C LEU A 449 -3.36 32.27 -10.09
N PHE A 450 -2.08 31.98 -9.85
CA PHE A 450 -1.42 30.76 -10.33
C PHE A 450 -1.39 29.65 -9.26
N LEU A 451 -1.01 30.00 -8.02
CA LEU A 451 -0.77 29.03 -6.95
C LEU A 451 -2.06 28.42 -6.39
N ILE A 452 -3.21 29.12 -6.43
CA ILE A 452 -4.48 28.56 -5.97
C ILE A 452 -4.98 27.45 -6.92
N PRO A 453 -5.04 27.65 -8.25
CA PRO A 453 -5.32 26.54 -9.17
C PRO A 453 -4.32 25.39 -9.04
N ALA A 454 -3.03 25.69 -8.91
CA ALA A 454 -2.00 24.68 -8.72
C ALA A 454 -2.18 23.87 -7.42
N GLY A 455 -2.60 24.53 -6.33
CA GLY A 455 -2.92 23.88 -5.05
C GLY A 455 -4.19 23.03 -5.11
N ILE A 456 -5.15 23.33 -6.00
CA ILE A 456 -6.30 22.44 -6.26
C ILE A 456 -5.81 21.16 -6.94
N CYS A 457 -4.89 21.26 -7.91
CA CYS A 457 -4.26 20.08 -8.52
C CYS A 457 -3.48 19.24 -7.49
N LEU A 458 -2.85 19.88 -6.50
CA LEU A 458 -2.18 19.21 -5.38
C LEU A 458 -3.15 18.38 -4.51
N ALA A 459 -4.39 18.84 -4.31
CA ALA A 459 -5.40 18.12 -3.54
C ALA A 459 -5.96 16.88 -4.24
N LEU A 460 -5.89 16.82 -5.57
CA LEU A 460 -6.50 15.75 -6.37
C LEU A 460 -5.52 14.57 -6.50
N PRO A 461 -5.84 13.35 -6.03
CA PRO A 461 -4.89 12.23 -6.04
C PRO A 461 -4.31 11.88 -7.42
N SER A 462 -5.10 12.07 -8.49
CA SER A 462 -4.68 11.83 -9.88
C SER A 462 -3.69 12.89 -10.40
N LEU A 463 -3.73 14.09 -9.82
CA LEU A 463 -2.91 15.25 -10.20
C LEU A 463 -1.92 15.65 -9.11
N ALA A 464 -1.88 14.97 -7.96
CA ALA A 464 -1.08 15.39 -6.81
C ALA A 464 0.42 15.52 -7.14
N VAL A 465 0.99 14.56 -7.88
CA VAL A 465 2.40 14.63 -8.34
C VAL A 465 2.62 15.78 -9.31
N VAL A 466 1.62 16.08 -10.15
CA VAL A 466 1.63 17.17 -11.13
C VAL A 466 1.56 18.53 -10.43
N GLY A 467 0.64 18.68 -9.47
CA GLY A 467 0.46 19.90 -8.69
C GLY A 467 1.63 20.17 -7.74
N MET A 468 2.11 19.15 -7.03
CA MET A 468 3.19 19.27 -6.04
C MET A 468 4.49 19.75 -6.66
N GLY A 469 5.11 18.96 -7.54
CA GLY A 469 6.44 19.31 -8.02
C GLY A 469 6.46 20.02 -9.37
N GLY A 470 5.49 19.77 -10.25
CA GLY A 470 5.44 20.43 -11.56
C GLY A 470 5.08 21.91 -11.50
N LEU A 471 4.10 22.27 -10.64
CA LEU A 471 3.58 23.65 -10.56
C LEU A 471 3.99 24.35 -9.27
N CYS A 472 3.64 23.83 -8.09
CA CYS A 472 3.79 24.59 -6.84
C CYS A 472 5.25 24.77 -6.38
N ILE A 473 6.15 23.84 -6.70
CA ILE A 473 7.57 23.90 -6.28
C ILE A 473 8.43 24.55 -7.37
N ASN A 474 8.31 24.08 -8.62
CA ASN A 474 9.17 24.58 -9.71
C ASN A 474 8.85 26.02 -10.11
N PHE A 475 7.60 26.48 -10.03
CA PHE A 475 7.28 27.86 -10.39
C PHE A 475 7.98 28.88 -9.48
N PRO A 476 7.86 28.85 -8.13
CA PRO A 476 8.59 29.78 -7.27
C PRO A 476 10.12 29.66 -7.37
N LEU A 477 10.63 28.45 -7.66
CA LEU A 477 12.06 28.20 -7.85
C LEU A 477 12.58 28.82 -9.15
N LEU A 478 11.87 28.64 -10.27
CA LEU A 478 12.20 29.21 -11.57
C LEU A 478 12.01 30.72 -11.61
N LEU A 479 11.03 31.24 -10.87
CA LEU A 479 10.83 32.67 -10.67
C LEU A 479 11.92 33.30 -9.79
N MET A 480 12.75 32.49 -9.12
CA MET A 480 13.73 32.93 -8.11
C MET A 480 13.12 33.95 -7.16
N LEU A 481 12.03 33.59 -6.48
CA LEU A 481 11.30 34.51 -5.62
C LEU A 481 12.20 35.05 -4.48
N GLN A 482 12.71 36.27 -4.65
CA GLN A 482 13.64 36.97 -3.75
C GLN A 482 13.11 38.36 -3.40
N SER A 483 13.68 38.99 -2.36
CA SER A 483 13.33 40.35 -1.94
C SER A 483 13.64 41.41 -3.00
N HIS A 484 14.67 41.17 -3.83
CA HIS A 484 15.02 41.98 -5.00
C HIS A 484 15.03 41.08 -6.24
N GLN A 485 14.18 41.40 -7.21
CA GLN A 485 14.11 40.66 -8.48
C GLN A 485 15.09 41.22 -9.50
N SER A 486 16.05 40.41 -9.93
CA SER A 486 16.91 40.72 -11.08
C SER A 486 16.30 40.15 -12.36
N ASN A 487 15.91 41.01 -13.30
CA ASN A 487 15.31 40.59 -14.58
C ASN A 487 16.36 40.15 -15.61
N ASP A 488 17.24 39.21 -15.25
CA ASP A 488 18.24 38.66 -16.18
C ASP A 488 17.65 37.48 -16.98
N PHE A 489 17.31 37.75 -18.24
CA PHE A 489 16.81 36.74 -19.16
C PHE A 489 17.81 35.62 -19.43
N VAL A 490 19.12 35.90 -19.45
CA VAL A 490 20.16 34.90 -19.74
C VAL A 490 20.23 33.89 -18.59
N MET A 491 20.24 34.37 -17.34
CA MET A 491 20.21 33.50 -16.17
C MET A 491 18.91 32.67 -16.11
N PHE A 492 17.76 33.29 -16.37
CA PHE A 492 16.47 32.60 -16.43
C PHE A 492 16.45 31.49 -17.49
N ALA A 493 16.89 31.78 -18.71
CA ALA A 493 16.92 30.82 -19.81
C ALA A 493 17.88 29.67 -19.53
N ASN A 494 19.09 29.95 -19.02
CA ASN A 494 20.07 28.92 -18.66
C ASN A 494 19.55 28.01 -17.55
N THR A 495 18.97 28.57 -16.49
CA THR A 495 18.37 27.81 -15.38
C THR A 495 17.23 26.92 -15.89
N GLY A 496 16.40 27.43 -16.79
CA GLY A 496 15.34 26.69 -17.47
C GLY A 496 15.84 25.49 -18.26
N ILE A 497 16.85 25.71 -19.12
CA ILE A 497 17.47 24.65 -19.93
C ILE A 497 18.12 23.59 -19.03
N ALA A 498 18.88 24.00 -18.01
CA ALA A 498 19.48 23.10 -17.04
C ALA A 498 18.43 22.23 -16.33
N THR A 499 17.32 22.85 -15.91
CA THR A 499 16.20 22.17 -15.26
C THR A 499 15.55 21.13 -16.20
N ILE A 500 15.30 21.48 -17.46
CA ILE A 500 14.69 20.57 -18.44
C ILE A 500 15.62 19.39 -18.75
N LEU A 501 16.90 19.67 -19.01
CA LEU A 501 17.91 18.63 -19.26
C LEU A 501 18.04 17.69 -18.06
N ALA A 502 18.00 18.22 -16.83
CA ALA A 502 18.08 17.42 -15.61
C ALA A 502 16.97 16.39 -15.55
N MET A 503 15.73 16.80 -15.86
CA MET A 503 14.58 15.92 -15.79
C MET A 503 14.62 14.86 -16.91
N ILE A 504 14.99 15.25 -18.13
CA ILE A 504 15.14 14.31 -19.26
C ILE A 504 16.20 13.26 -18.92
N TRP A 505 17.37 13.70 -18.42
CA TRP A 505 18.46 12.80 -18.05
C TRP A 505 18.07 11.84 -16.93
N THR A 506 17.36 12.33 -15.91
CA THR A 506 16.86 11.48 -14.82
C THR A 506 15.91 10.39 -15.34
N ILE A 507 15.03 10.71 -16.28
CA ILE A 507 14.15 9.73 -16.93
C ILE A 507 14.95 8.65 -17.65
N VAL A 508 16.00 9.05 -18.40
CA VAL A 508 16.85 8.10 -19.13
C VAL A 508 17.53 7.14 -18.17
N VAL A 509 18.18 7.65 -17.12
CA VAL A 509 18.88 6.81 -16.12
C VAL A 509 17.88 5.90 -15.40
N CYS A 510 16.74 6.42 -14.93
CA CYS A 510 15.74 5.59 -14.24
C CYS A 510 15.14 4.52 -15.17
N ARG A 511 14.96 4.80 -16.46
CA ARG A 511 14.47 3.81 -17.42
C ARG A 511 15.49 2.69 -17.66
N LEU A 512 16.78 3.00 -17.69
CA LEU A 512 17.84 2.02 -17.91
C LEU A 512 18.01 1.08 -16.72
N PHE A 513 18.00 1.61 -15.49
CA PHE A 513 18.28 0.82 -14.31
C PHE A 513 17.02 0.23 -13.65
N ARG A 514 15.88 0.95 -13.68
CA ARG A 514 14.72 0.66 -12.81
C ARG A 514 13.46 0.20 -13.54
N SER A 515 13.50 -0.09 -14.84
CA SER A 515 12.32 -0.58 -15.57
C SER A 515 11.98 -2.05 -15.23
N VAL A 516 11.75 -2.36 -13.96
CA VAL A 516 11.07 -3.60 -13.56
C VAL A 516 9.58 -3.35 -13.79
N ARG A 517 9.01 -3.96 -14.83
CA ARG A 517 7.58 -3.82 -15.14
C ARG A 517 6.76 -4.16 -13.90
N ALA A 518 5.67 -3.40 -13.64
CA ALA A 518 4.76 -3.66 -12.52
C ALA A 518 4.28 -5.12 -12.47
N GLU A 519 4.14 -5.76 -13.63
CA GLU A 519 3.82 -7.18 -13.79
C GLU A 519 4.90 -8.10 -13.20
N THR A 520 6.18 -7.79 -13.35
CA THR A 520 7.29 -8.55 -12.77
C THR A 520 7.29 -8.46 -11.24
N ASN A 521 6.97 -7.28 -10.69
CA ASN A 521 6.81 -7.11 -9.24
C ASN A 521 5.59 -7.86 -8.69
N ALA A 522 4.47 -7.86 -9.42
CA ALA A 522 3.29 -8.66 -9.05
C ALA A 522 3.61 -10.17 -9.07
N ARG A 523 4.26 -10.67 -10.13
CA ARG A 523 4.71 -12.07 -10.23
C ARG A 523 5.71 -12.44 -9.13
N ARG A 524 6.64 -11.54 -8.79
CA ARG A 524 7.60 -11.75 -7.70
C ARG A 524 6.88 -11.89 -6.36
N LEU A 525 5.94 -10.99 -6.06
CA LEU A 525 5.17 -11.04 -4.82
C LEU A 525 4.29 -12.30 -4.74
N PHE A 526 3.69 -12.70 -5.86
CA PHE A 526 2.99 -13.97 -6.01
C PHE A 526 3.91 -15.16 -5.69
N SER A 527 5.13 -15.19 -6.23
CA SER A 527 6.12 -16.25 -5.92
C SER A 527 6.53 -16.28 -4.44
N VAL A 528 6.50 -15.13 -3.74
CA VAL A 528 6.77 -15.05 -2.30
C VAL A 528 5.62 -15.67 -1.50
N ALA A 529 4.36 -15.46 -1.91
CA ALA A 529 3.22 -16.11 -1.29
C ALA A 529 3.27 -17.64 -1.48
N GLN A 530 3.54 -18.10 -2.71
CA GLN A 530 3.67 -19.53 -3.00
C GLN A 530 4.81 -20.19 -2.23
N LYS A 531 5.95 -19.52 -2.07
CA LYS A 531 7.07 -20.01 -1.23
C LYS A 531 6.69 -20.13 0.25
N HIS A 532 5.82 -19.26 0.76
CA HIS A 532 5.33 -19.41 2.13
C HIS A 532 4.39 -20.60 2.25
N VAL A 533 3.47 -20.78 1.29
CA VAL A 533 2.60 -21.98 1.22
C VAL A 533 3.45 -23.25 1.13
N ALA A 534 4.50 -23.28 0.30
CA ALA A 534 5.42 -24.41 0.20
C ALA A 534 6.20 -24.66 1.51
N LYS A 535 6.60 -23.61 2.25
CA LYS A 535 7.24 -23.80 3.58
C LYS A 535 6.28 -24.40 4.61
N ILE A 536 5.01 -24.02 4.56
CA ILE A 536 3.95 -24.62 5.37
C ILE A 536 3.76 -26.08 4.95
N ALA A 537 3.74 -26.36 3.65
CA ALA A 537 3.71 -27.71 3.08
C ALA A 537 4.87 -28.56 3.58
N ALA A 538 6.07 -28.00 3.69
CA ALA A 538 7.26 -28.70 4.18
C ALA A 538 7.37 -28.78 5.72
N GLY A 539 6.37 -28.32 6.48
CA GLY A 539 6.40 -28.28 7.95
C GLY A 539 7.37 -27.26 8.56
N ARG A 540 8.06 -26.44 7.75
CA ARG A 540 9.09 -25.47 8.17
C ARG A 540 8.51 -24.11 8.56
N HIS A 541 7.52 -24.09 9.44
CA HIS A 541 6.85 -22.87 9.87
C HIS A 541 7.17 -22.53 11.33
N THR A 542 7.63 -21.29 11.57
CA THR A 542 7.59 -20.65 12.89
C THR A 542 6.15 -20.24 13.20
N ASP A 543 5.73 -20.38 14.46
CA ASP A 543 4.47 -19.91 15.08
C ASP A 543 3.29 -19.65 14.10
N SER A 544 2.25 -20.50 14.19
CA SER A 544 1.08 -20.50 13.31
C SER A 544 0.44 -19.11 13.15
N HIS A 545 0.35 -18.33 14.23
CA HIS A 545 -0.24 -16.99 14.21
C HIS A 545 0.59 -15.97 13.41
N VAL A 546 1.91 -16.03 13.50
CA VAL A 546 2.81 -15.11 12.79
C VAL A 546 2.77 -15.38 11.29
N THR A 547 2.73 -16.66 10.91
CA THR A 547 2.68 -17.05 9.49
C THR A 547 1.33 -16.72 8.87
N HIS A 548 0.22 -16.88 9.61
CA HIS A 548 -1.11 -16.47 9.18
C HIS A 548 -1.19 -14.96 8.87
N HIS A 549 -0.70 -14.11 9.78
CA HIS A 549 -0.66 -12.65 9.56
C HIS A 549 0.22 -12.26 8.36
N ARG A 550 1.37 -12.91 8.17
CA ARG A 550 2.24 -12.65 7.00
C ARG A 550 1.56 -13.01 5.68
N LEU A 551 0.81 -14.11 5.64
CA LEU A 551 0.09 -14.54 4.43
C LEU A 551 -0.96 -13.50 4.02
N ILE A 552 -1.74 -13.02 5.00
CA ILE A 552 -2.76 -11.97 4.82
C ILE A 552 -2.13 -10.65 4.37
N ASP A 553 -0.97 -10.28 4.92
CA ASP A 553 -0.26 -9.07 4.54
C ASP A 553 0.24 -9.09 3.10
N VAL A 554 0.85 -10.20 2.68
CA VAL A 554 1.31 -10.39 1.31
C VAL A 554 0.11 -10.40 0.34
N ALA A 555 -1.02 -10.96 0.77
CA ALA A 555 -2.28 -10.95 0.03
C ALA A 555 -2.80 -9.53 -0.25
N GLY A 556 -2.87 -8.69 0.80
CA GLY A 556 -3.29 -7.31 0.67
C GLY A 556 -2.36 -6.51 -0.25
N LEU A 557 -1.03 -6.69 -0.12
CA LEU A 557 -0.06 -6.04 -1.00
C LEU A 557 -0.21 -6.48 -2.45
N PHE A 558 -0.42 -7.77 -2.72
CA PHE A 558 -0.65 -8.27 -4.07
C PHE A 558 -1.94 -7.72 -4.65
N ALA A 559 -3.05 -7.78 -3.91
CA ALA A 559 -4.32 -7.29 -4.41
C ALA A 559 -4.29 -5.79 -4.75
N SER A 560 -3.63 -4.97 -3.94
CA SER A 560 -3.44 -3.54 -4.22
C SER A 560 -2.66 -3.26 -5.52
N ARG A 561 -1.80 -4.20 -5.94
CA ARG A 561 -1.00 -4.12 -7.17
C ARG A 561 -1.72 -4.77 -8.36
N ALA A 562 -2.39 -5.89 -8.13
CA ALA A 562 -3.21 -6.61 -9.11
C ALA A 562 -4.37 -5.74 -9.61
N ALA A 563 -5.02 -4.98 -8.73
CA ALA A 563 -6.08 -4.05 -9.10
C ALA A 563 -5.62 -2.92 -10.05
N LYS A 564 -4.30 -2.68 -10.16
CA LYS A 564 -3.71 -1.68 -11.06
C LYS A 564 -3.21 -2.27 -12.39
N LEU A 565 -3.23 -3.60 -12.54
CA LEU A 565 -2.86 -4.29 -13.77
C LEU A 565 -4.05 -4.32 -14.75
N PRO A 566 -3.81 -4.26 -16.07
CA PRO A 566 -4.85 -4.49 -17.06
C PRO A 566 -5.46 -5.89 -16.89
N SER A 567 -6.76 -6.01 -17.12
CA SER A 567 -7.52 -7.28 -17.02
C SER A 567 -7.06 -8.39 -17.97
N THR A 568 -6.15 -8.09 -18.89
CA THR A 568 -5.56 -9.01 -19.87
C THR A 568 -4.23 -9.65 -19.42
N SER A 569 -3.66 -9.26 -18.28
CA SER A 569 -2.40 -9.84 -17.79
C SER A 569 -2.62 -11.18 -17.09
N ASP A 570 -1.79 -12.19 -17.40
CA ASP A 570 -1.78 -13.49 -16.70
C ASP A 570 -1.63 -13.34 -15.18
N ALA A 571 -0.94 -12.30 -14.72
CA ALA A 571 -0.77 -12.00 -13.30
C ALA A 571 -2.07 -11.49 -12.64
N ALA A 572 -2.98 -10.87 -13.40
CA ALA A 572 -4.30 -10.46 -12.92
C ALA A 572 -5.28 -11.64 -12.83
N ASN A 573 -5.06 -12.69 -13.63
CA ASN A 573 -5.82 -13.94 -13.60
C ASN A 573 -5.34 -14.94 -12.53
N ALA A 574 -4.19 -14.71 -11.89
CA ALA A 574 -3.70 -15.57 -10.81
C ALA A 574 -4.58 -15.43 -9.56
N ASP A 575 -5.23 -16.53 -9.15
CA ASP A 575 -6.10 -16.56 -7.98
C ASP A 575 -5.30 -16.74 -6.68
N LEU A 576 -4.72 -15.63 -6.21
CA LEU A 576 -3.99 -15.63 -4.94
C LEU A 576 -4.91 -16.01 -3.76
N THR A 577 -6.19 -15.65 -3.79
CA THR A 577 -7.16 -16.01 -2.74
C THR A 577 -7.27 -17.51 -2.55
N ARG A 578 -7.20 -18.28 -3.64
CA ARG A 578 -7.19 -19.74 -3.63
C ARG A 578 -5.89 -20.32 -3.07
N ASP A 579 -4.73 -19.80 -3.49
CA ASP A 579 -3.43 -20.23 -2.94
C ASP A 579 -3.31 -19.92 -1.43
N LEU A 580 -3.90 -18.82 -0.96
CA LEU A 580 -3.95 -18.49 0.47
C LEU A 580 -4.85 -19.44 1.26
N ARG A 581 -6.03 -19.76 0.73
CA ARG A 581 -6.95 -20.75 1.31
C ARG A 581 -6.31 -22.12 1.41
N THR A 582 -5.61 -22.56 0.37
CA THR A 582 -4.81 -23.79 0.40
C THR A 582 -3.83 -23.78 1.58
N GLY A 583 -3.07 -22.69 1.75
CA GLY A 583 -2.17 -22.53 2.90
C GLY A 583 -2.88 -22.61 4.26
N PHE A 584 -4.06 -21.99 4.40
CA PHE A 584 -4.84 -22.03 5.66
C PHE A 584 -5.41 -23.41 5.96
N HIS A 585 -5.99 -24.10 4.98
CA HIS A 585 -6.48 -25.47 5.18
C HIS A 585 -5.33 -26.43 5.52
N MET A 586 -4.16 -26.27 4.89
CA MET A 586 -2.96 -27.06 5.21
C MET A 586 -2.47 -26.83 6.64
N MET A 587 -2.44 -25.58 7.11
CA MET A 587 -2.09 -25.26 8.50
C MET A 587 -3.05 -25.92 9.49
N ALA A 588 -4.35 -25.82 9.23
CA ALA A 588 -5.38 -26.44 10.06
C ALA A 588 -5.22 -27.96 10.09
N MET A 589 -5.03 -28.59 8.92
CA MET A 589 -4.81 -30.04 8.81
C MET A 589 -3.55 -30.48 9.55
N ARG A 590 -2.42 -29.77 9.43
CA ARG A 590 -1.18 -30.14 10.13
C ARG A 590 -1.34 -30.11 11.64
N ARG A 591 -1.94 -29.05 12.18
CA ARG A 591 -2.21 -28.94 13.62
C ARG A 591 -3.07 -30.09 14.14
N LEU A 592 -4.09 -30.48 13.38
CA LEU A 592 -4.98 -31.57 13.75
C LEU A 592 -4.37 -32.95 13.51
N ALA A 593 -3.45 -33.09 12.55
CA ALA A 593 -2.78 -34.35 12.24
C ALA A 593 -1.83 -34.82 13.35
N ASP A 594 -1.25 -33.88 14.11
CA ASP A 594 -0.39 -34.20 15.25
C ASP A 594 -1.17 -34.88 16.40
N GLU A 595 -2.46 -34.58 16.51
CA GLU A 595 -3.38 -35.11 17.54
C GLU A 595 -4.22 -36.31 17.03
N ALA A 596 -4.14 -36.64 15.74
CA ALA A 596 -4.93 -37.69 15.10
C ALA A 596 -4.28 -39.10 15.23
N SER A 597 -5.06 -40.15 14.92
CA SER A 597 -4.53 -41.52 14.86
C SER A 597 -3.44 -41.68 13.80
N SER A 598 -2.51 -42.62 14.02
CA SER A 598 -1.37 -42.88 13.13
C SER A 598 -1.77 -43.17 11.68
N SER A 599 -2.91 -43.82 11.47
CA SER A 599 -3.46 -44.12 10.14
C SER A 599 -3.87 -42.86 9.38
N ILE A 600 -4.63 -41.96 10.02
CA ILE A 600 -5.10 -40.71 9.41
C ILE A 600 -3.94 -39.73 9.23
N ARG A 601 -3.03 -39.68 10.20
CA ARG A 601 -1.81 -38.88 10.13
C ARG A 601 -0.94 -39.25 8.92
N CYS A 602 -0.69 -40.55 8.70
CA CYS A 602 0.11 -41.02 7.55
C CYS A 602 -0.51 -40.60 6.21
N LYS A 603 -1.84 -40.67 6.09
CA LYS A 603 -2.55 -40.21 4.88
C LYS A 603 -2.50 -38.69 4.71
N ALA A 604 -2.61 -37.93 5.81
CA ALA A 604 -2.47 -36.48 5.78
C ALA A 604 -1.03 -36.06 5.39
N GLU A 605 -0.02 -36.79 5.85
CA GLU A 605 1.39 -36.57 5.47
C GLU A 605 1.62 -36.78 3.97
N ALA A 606 1.02 -37.82 3.36
CA ALA A 606 1.08 -38.03 1.92
C ALA A 606 0.47 -36.87 1.11
N VAL A 607 -0.63 -36.27 1.60
CA VAL A 607 -1.23 -35.07 0.99
C VAL A 607 -0.28 -33.87 1.07
N PHE A 608 0.45 -33.70 2.19
CA PHE A 608 1.40 -32.60 2.34
C PHE A 608 2.60 -32.75 1.41
N GLU A 609 3.13 -33.96 1.22
CA GLU A 609 4.22 -34.24 0.27
C GLU A 609 3.80 -33.95 -1.17
N ALA A 610 2.61 -34.41 -1.57
CA ALA A 610 2.08 -34.15 -2.91
C ALA A 610 1.88 -32.64 -3.16
N LEU A 611 1.44 -31.88 -2.15
CA LEU A 611 1.32 -30.42 -2.24
C LEU A 611 2.65 -29.68 -2.27
N GLU A 612 3.69 -30.19 -1.61
CA GLU A 612 5.05 -29.62 -1.70
C GLU A 612 5.57 -29.68 -3.15
N GLU A 613 5.28 -30.76 -3.89
CA GLU A 613 5.66 -30.90 -5.30
C GLU A 613 4.92 -29.92 -6.22
N VAL A 614 3.62 -29.68 -5.99
CA VAL A 614 2.80 -28.72 -6.74
C VAL A 614 3.29 -27.28 -6.59
N TYR A 615 3.77 -26.92 -5.39
CA TYR A 615 4.21 -25.57 -5.05
C TYR A 615 5.73 -25.38 -5.11
N ASP A 616 6.51 -26.40 -5.53
CA ASP A 616 7.95 -26.26 -5.74
C ASP A 616 8.23 -25.29 -6.92
N PRO A 617 8.94 -24.16 -6.70
CA PRO A 617 9.31 -23.25 -7.78
C PRO A 617 10.14 -23.89 -8.91
N ARG A 618 10.71 -25.08 -8.72
CA ARG A 618 11.47 -25.82 -9.73
C ARG A 618 10.61 -26.69 -10.67
N SER A 619 9.35 -26.98 -10.31
CA SER A 619 8.50 -27.95 -11.02
C SER A 619 7.64 -27.33 -12.14
N GLY A 620 7.95 -26.11 -12.59
CA GLY A 620 7.15 -25.19 -13.42
C GLY A 620 6.56 -25.66 -14.76
N ARG A 621 6.66 -26.96 -15.11
CA ARG A 621 6.02 -27.60 -16.26
C ARG A 621 5.13 -28.82 -15.94
N ARG A 622 5.00 -29.24 -14.67
CA ARG A 622 4.24 -30.46 -14.27
C ARG A 622 3.03 -30.20 -13.35
N ARG A 623 2.55 -28.96 -13.27
CA ARG A 623 1.48 -28.57 -12.33
C ARG A 623 0.17 -29.36 -12.52
N GLY A 624 -0.16 -29.74 -13.76
CA GLY A 624 -1.39 -30.51 -14.06
C GLY A 624 -1.40 -31.93 -13.49
N GLY A 625 -0.35 -32.73 -13.77
CA GLY A 625 -0.28 -34.12 -13.28
C GLY A 625 -0.04 -34.24 -11.78
N SER A 626 0.68 -33.27 -11.18
CA SER A 626 0.88 -33.24 -9.72
C SER A 626 -0.42 -32.85 -8.98
N LEU A 627 -1.27 -32.00 -9.58
CA LEU A 627 -2.58 -31.66 -9.00
C LEU A 627 -3.54 -32.86 -8.97
N GLU A 628 -3.53 -33.70 -10.01
CA GLU A 628 -4.34 -34.92 -10.06
C GLU A 628 -3.91 -35.94 -8.99
N ASN A 629 -2.59 -36.04 -8.73
CA ASN A 629 -2.05 -36.84 -7.63
C ASN A 629 -2.49 -36.31 -6.25
N VAL A 630 -2.53 -34.99 -6.06
CA VAL A 630 -3.06 -34.37 -4.83
C VAL A 630 -4.54 -34.66 -4.64
N LEU A 631 -5.34 -34.60 -5.72
CA LEU A 631 -6.78 -34.90 -5.64
C LEU A 631 -6.99 -36.37 -5.25
N THR A 632 -6.33 -37.32 -5.91
CA THR A 632 -6.46 -38.75 -5.58
C THR A 632 -6.06 -39.07 -4.12
N THR A 633 -4.99 -38.48 -3.61
CA THR A 633 -4.60 -38.65 -2.19
C THR A 633 -5.58 -38.00 -1.21
N LEU A 634 -6.17 -36.85 -1.56
CA LEU A 634 -7.25 -36.24 -0.78
C LEU A 634 -8.50 -37.11 -0.75
N ASP A 635 -8.85 -37.73 -1.87
CA ASP A 635 -10.00 -38.63 -2.02
C ASP A 635 -9.82 -39.86 -1.13
N ASP A 636 -8.63 -40.46 -1.13
CA ASP A 636 -8.26 -41.60 -0.29
C ASP A 636 -8.26 -41.29 1.21
N LEU A 637 -7.99 -40.04 1.59
CA LEU A 637 -8.08 -39.54 2.97
C LEU A 637 -9.54 -39.38 3.39
N VAL A 638 -10.35 -38.72 2.55
CA VAL A 638 -11.78 -38.44 2.80
C VAL A 638 -12.61 -39.72 2.89
N VAL A 639 -12.30 -40.73 2.08
CA VAL A 639 -13.02 -42.01 2.02
C VAL A 639 -12.59 -42.99 3.13
N SER A 640 -11.40 -42.81 3.71
CA SER A 640 -10.78 -43.73 4.69
C SER A 640 -11.57 -44.07 5.97
N PRO A 641 -12.41 -43.21 6.58
CA PRO A 641 -13.05 -43.48 7.87
C PRO A 641 -14.33 -44.32 7.77
N SER A 642 -14.62 -44.93 6.61
CA SER A 642 -15.84 -45.69 6.32
C SER A 642 -15.93 -47.00 7.13
N GLY A 643 -16.11 -46.89 8.46
CA GLY A 643 -16.35 -48.02 9.36
C GLY A 643 -16.15 -47.77 10.87
N LYS A 644 -15.41 -46.73 11.29
CA LYS A 644 -15.23 -46.36 12.72
C LYS A 644 -15.71 -44.94 12.95
N VAL A 645 -16.35 -44.68 14.10
CA VAL A 645 -16.72 -43.31 14.52
C VAL A 645 -15.43 -42.53 14.76
N PRO A 646 -15.13 -41.51 13.94
CA PRO A 646 -13.91 -40.73 14.13
C PRO A 646 -14.03 -39.81 15.34
N SER A 647 -12.90 -39.56 15.99
CA SER A 647 -12.78 -38.59 17.06
C SER A 647 -13.10 -37.16 16.57
N ILE A 648 -13.38 -36.24 17.49
CA ILE A 648 -13.69 -34.83 17.13
C ILE A 648 -12.56 -34.21 16.30
N VAL A 649 -11.30 -34.46 16.67
CA VAL A 649 -10.11 -33.98 15.97
C VAL A 649 -10.03 -34.55 14.54
N GLU A 650 -10.28 -35.85 14.38
CA GLU A 650 -10.28 -36.50 13.05
C GLU A 650 -11.42 -35.99 12.17
N ARG A 651 -12.60 -35.72 12.73
CA ARG A 651 -13.71 -35.08 12.01
C ARG A 651 -13.30 -33.70 11.49
N GLU A 652 -12.68 -32.87 12.33
CA GLU A 652 -12.24 -31.53 11.92
C GLU A 652 -11.12 -31.56 10.86
N LEU A 653 -10.26 -32.56 10.91
CA LEU A 653 -9.22 -32.80 9.91
C LEU A 653 -9.84 -33.16 8.56
N LEU A 654 -10.82 -34.07 8.56
CA LEU A 654 -11.53 -34.48 7.34
C LEU A 654 -12.36 -33.35 6.73
N VAL A 655 -12.99 -32.49 7.55
CA VAL A 655 -13.66 -31.28 7.07
C VAL A 655 -12.67 -30.34 6.39
N SER A 656 -11.49 -30.15 6.99
CA SER A 656 -10.42 -29.33 6.40
C SER A 656 -9.85 -29.94 5.10
N ALA A 657 -9.79 -31.27 5.00
CA ALA A 657 -9.40 -31.98 3.79
C ALA A 657 -10.44 -31.86 2.66
N ALA A 658 -11.73 -31.98 2.99
CA ALA A 658 -12.82 -31.75 2.04
C ALA A 658 -12.84 -30.30 1.53
N ALA A 659 -12.63 -29.33 2.42
CA ALA A 659 -12.48 -27.92 2.06
C ALA A 659 -11.28 -27.69 1.13
N LEU A 660 -10.15 -28.35 1.39
CA LEU A 660 -8.97 -28.29 0.54
C LEU A 660 -9.21 -28.89 -0.85
N ARG A 661 -9.94 -30.01 -0.95
CA ARG A 661 -10.33 -30.60 -2.24
C ARG A 661 -11.19 -29.63 -3.05
N VAL A 662 -12.24 -29.07 -2.43
CA VAL A 662 -13.12 -28.08 -3.09
C VAL A 662 -12.33 -26.84 -3.50
N CYS A 663 -11.38 -26.39 -2.66
CA CYS A 663 -10.48 -25.29 -2.99
C CYS A 663 -9.57 -25.60 -4.18
N LEU A 664 -9.05 -26.81 -4.32
CA LEU A 664 -8.14 -27.19 -5.41
C LEU A 664 -8.88 -27.51 -6.71
N SER A 665 -10.09 -28.07 -6.64
CA SER A 665 -10.94 -28.34 -7.80
C SER A 665 -12.42 -28.25 -7.44
N PRO A 666 -13.03 -27.04 -7.53
CA PRO A 666 -14.46 -26.85 -7.24
C PRO A 666 -15.33 -27.51 -8.30
N ASP A 667 -14.75 -27.82 -9.46
CA ASP A 667 -15.46 -28.46 -10.57
C ASP A 667 -15.39 -29.98 -10.61
N ALA A 668 -14.55 -30.60 -9.79
CA ALA A 668 -14.45 -32.06 -9.72
C ALA A 668 -15.74 -32.69 -9.17
N ASP A 669 -16.11 -33.83 -9.76
CA ASP A 669 -17.19 -34.68 -9.27
C ASP A 669 -16.91 -35.17 -7.83
N PRO A 670 -17.97 -35.50 -7.06
CA PRO A 670 -17.80 -36.02 -5.70
C PRO A 670 -16.97 -37.32 -5.68
N PRO A 671 -16.17 -37.57 -4.62
CA PRO A 671 -15.43 -38.82 -4.49
C PRO A 671 -16.39 -40.01 -4.49
N VAL A 672 -16.27 -40.88 -5.49
CA VAL A 672 -17.10 -42.08 -5.57
C VAL A 672 -16.55 -43.14 -4.61
N LEU A 673 -17.36 -43.54 -3.63
CA LEU A 673 -17.15 -44.72 -2.80
C LEU A 673 -17.24 -45.97 -3.68
N THR A 674 -16.14 -46.38 -4.30
CA THR A 674 -16.08 -47.70 -4.96
C THR A 674 -15.96 -48.78 -3.88
N THR A 675 -17.11 -49.25 -3.38
CA THR A 675 -17.15 -50.55 -2.71
C THR A 675 -16.77 -51.61 -3.74
N ARG A 676 -15.55 -52.16 -3.64
CA ARG A 676 -15.13 -53.33 -4.42
C ARG A 676 -16.23 -54.41 -4.32
N PRO A 677 -16.75 -54.95 -5.42
CA PRO A 677 -17.66 -56.08 -5.34
C PRO A 677 -16.92 -57.24 -4.69
N ALA A 678 -17.55 -57.85 -3.69
CA ALA A 678 -17.06 -59.05 -3.03
C ALA A 678 -16.67 -60.07 -4.10
N ARG A 679 -15.43 -60.58 -4.03
CA ARG A 679 -14.99 -61.73 -4.84
C ARG A 679 -16.03 -62.83 -4.64
N GLY A 680 -16.83 -63.07 -5.68
CA GLY A 680 -17.75 -64.19 -5.74
C GLY A 680 -17.00 -65.47 -5.39
N GLY A 681 -17.51 -66.17 -4.40
CA GLY A 681 -16.97 -67.42 -3.91
C GLY A 681 -16.87 -68.45 -5.02
N ILE A 682 -15.75 -69.16 -4.99
CA ILE A 682 -15.56 -70.46 -5.61
C ILE A 682 -16.66 -71.38 -5.09
N VAL A 683 -17.47 -71.94 -5.99
CA VAL A 683 -18.21 -73.18 -5.73
C VAL A 683 -17.68 -74.20 -6.72
N ALA A 684 -17.35 -75.36 -6.16
CA ALA A 684 -16.73 -76.53 -6.75
C ALA A 684 -17.50 -77.11 -7.95
#